data_AF-A0A1V2Q8U0-F1
#
_entry.id   AF-A0A1V2Q8U0-F1
#
_cell.length_a   1.000
_cell.length_b   1.000
_cell.length_c   1.000
_cell.angle_alpha   90.00
_cell.angle_beta   90.00
_cell.angle_gamma   90.00
#
_symmetry.space_group_name_H-M   'P 1'
#
loop_
_entity.id
_entity.type
_entity.pdbx_description
1 polymer ?
#
loop_
_entity_poly.entity_id
_entity_poly.type
_entity_poly.pdbx_seq_one_letter_code
_entity_poly.pdbx_strand_id
1 'polypeptide(L)'
;MNTDIAVVGLSVDVPGARDLDAFWQLVSTGTSTSRPFPADRREKLAEYIRYLRATSIDPVPEPDIDFHNGYFLDTVDSFDHAAFGMNPRQATLTDPHHRMVLRAMYLAFEDAGYSLDRLRGSRTGVYVGFAVNPGSTYLDYISRVDPSVGQQAITGNIPAMLANRLSHFLDLRGPSMVVDTACSATLVAVHLAKNALLLDDCDMAVVGGARIVFAPVKHRHSNIGIESSDGVTRTFDEAADGTGFGEGSGAVVLKRLDRALADGDQVYAVIKGSAVNHDGNTEGITNPDSDSQADLLLSAWRNADVDPRTIGYFEAHGTATRVGDPIEHEGMRRAFAKHTADRGFCAVGTVKANVGHLFEGSGVIGLIKAIAVLRNGMIPPQANFANPNPKLDFASGPLYVPTSLEPWESDGPRRCGVSAFGLGGTNAHAVLEEFTAADERPASSGEHLFTLSAATIKSLTRIVERHIRFIDGGGLAGVDIADVCYTSQVSRGGHRHRVAVVVTDAADLRHKLAELLADRPVPLPEGPLGDQGRAFTRGGQVDWRSLHGDRAPRVVRLPAYAFDESTAWVSFPDTWRETMNLVTTDERHPVTHDVEFQETPAARAVSAPNAKVLALVDPDTDAEKVLAALGDVRFLRLGEPIEGGSVFHAGDTAAYEQIARLVGDGVTHLVHALAFEDTPASDVAEVERRTGKNLHSLFLLSKALMAAGVKVDLAVVTRTAVCAEEGEAVVAENAALVGFGKVIGREYPYIKVKHVDVDPAVPPAALRAEVFAAEHGLFLLRGERRLREVFVEVPEVEAGGPDGPDYLKPGGTYLITGGTGALGLAVAGNFAAAQPDLTLVLLSRSGVPPRAQWDDPIAVPAGSAAAKRVDAVRALEASGATVVVVAADAGDPEALAEAVTTVRRDHGRIDGIVHAAGLPGGSTVMFRQSADFDAVVRAKLHAAFVLDQLTRDDRPDFIAHFSSVASVFPAPGQADYAAANYYLDNLARAQAGGPCHVIALDWVAWKEIGMAVDFGTNGDTMFKALPTSVGLGVLDAGLRSKRSRLFAGELNYRGELIHLLRSYDVPLSADIEAKVELEMKALEQRLVEAAEKTRAGVAAVSVALEGRPDGQYSEVERSVAQCLALAFGYDVLDVEADFFDLGGDSIMAAGVAGTIAVCHGVGYDVADLLADRTIAEIAYHVEDLADFAAEVA
;
A
#
# COMPACT_ATOMS: atom_id res chain seq x y z
N MET A 1 -0.72 44.33 6.50
CA MET A 1 -2.00 43.58 6.59
C MET A 1 -2.01 42.91 7.96
N ASN A 2 -3.16 42.80 8.62
CA ASN A 2 -3.23 42.09 9.89
C ASN A 2 -2.94 40.59 9.65
N THR A 3 -1.89 40.06 10.27
CA THR A 3 -1.46 38.65 10.12
C THR A 3 -1.93 37.77 11.28
N ASP A 4 -2.67 38.33 12.23
CA ASP A 4 -3.10 37.63 13.44
C ASP A 4 -4.18 36.59 13.15
N ILE A 5 -3.95 35.37 13.64
CA ILE A 5 -4.90 34.26 13.57
C ILE A 5 -5.39 33.92 14.97
N ALA A 6 -6.70 33.96 15.17
CA ALA A 6 -7.36 33.56 16.40
C ALA A 6 -7.53 32.04 16.48
N VAL A 7 -7.27 31.46 17.64
CA VAL A 7 -7.75 30.11 18.01
C VAL A 7 -9.13 30.27 18.63
N VAL A 8 -10.16 29.82 17.91
CA VAL A 8 -11.57 30.07 18.29
C VAL A 8 -12.27 28.85 18.90
N GLY A 9 -11.70 27.65 18.77
CA GLY A 9 -12.17 26.44 19.44
C GLY A 9 -11.07 25.39 19.54
N LEU A 10 -11.23 24.46 20.47
CA LEU A 10 -10.26 23.40 20.71
C LEU A 10 -10.89 22.14 21.31
N SER A 11 -10.15 21.03 21.25
CA SER A 11 -10.47 19.79 21.96
C SER A 11 -9.20 19.08 22.39
N VAL A 12 -9.25 18.36 23.51
CA VAL A 12 -8.14 17.53 24.01
C VAL A 12 -8.68 16.26 24.66
N ASP A 13 -8.10 15.11 24.30
CA ASP A 13 -8.34 13.81 24.93
C ASP A 13 -6.99 13.13 25.14
N VAL A 14 -6.53 13.10 26.38
CA VAL A 14 -5.26 12.52 26.82
C VAL A 14 -5.50 11.70 28.09
N PRO A 15 -4.58 10.81 28.50
CA PRO A 15 -4.75 10.04 29.73
C PRO A 15 -5.01 10.96 30.92
N GLY A 16 -6.15 10.76 31.58
CA GLY A 16 -6.58 11.57 32.74
C GLY A 16 -7.31 12.88 32.42
N ALA A 17 -7.47 13.29 31.16
CA ALA A 17 -8.17 14.53 30.80
C ALA A 17 -8.88 14.47 29.43
N ARG A 18 -10.19 14.75 29.41
CA ARG A 18 -11.04 14.75 28.19
C ARG A 18 -11.56 16.15 27.79
N ASP A 19 -11.09 17.19 28.46
CA ASP A 19 -11.41 18.59 28.18
C ASP A 19 -10.30 19.52 28.70
N LEU A 20 -10.36 20.80 28.32
CA LEU A 20 -9.35 21.79 28.64
C LEU A 20 -9.16 22.03 30.15
N ASP A 21 -10.23 21.96 30.95
CA ASP A 21 -10.12 22.22 32.39
C ASP A 21 -9.50 21.02 33.11
N ALA A 22 -9.93 19.79 32.78
CA ALA A 22 -9.30 18.59 33.29
C ALA A 22 -7.82 18.53 32.89
N PHE A 23 -7.51 18.94 31.66
CA PHE A 23 -6.13 19.03 31.17
C PHE A 23 -5.33 20.10 31.91
N TRP A 24 -5.92 21.27 32.19
CA TRP A 24 -5.31 22.30 33.02
C TRP A 24 -5.06 21.83 34.45
N GLN A 25 -6.00 21.12 35.08
CA GLN A 25 -5.80 20.54 36.42
C GLN A 25 -4.61 19.57 36.43
N LEU A 26 -4.51 18.71 35.42
CA LEU A 26 -3.39 17.78 35.25
C LEU A 26 -2.04 18.53 35.13
N VAL A 27 -1.98 19.55 34.27
CA VAL A 27 -0.75 20.32 34.02
C VAL A 27 -0.37 21.21 35.21
N SER A 28 -1.32 21.95 35.78
CA SER A 28 -1.09 22.89 36.89
C SER A 28 -0.65 22.22 38.19
N THR A 29 -1.00 20.94 38.37
CA THR A 29 -0.53 20.13 39.50
C THR A 29 0.79 19.40 39.23
N GLY A 30 1.33 19.49 38.02
CA GLY A 30 2.55 18.76 37.63
C GLY A 30 2.35 17.24 37.56
N THR A 31 1.12 16.77 37.35
CA THR A 31 0.80 15.34 37.34
C THR A 31 1.36 14.66 36.10
N SER A 32 2.03 13.51 36.29
CA SER A 32 2.52 12.59 35.24
C SER A 32 1.62 11.38 35.17
N THR A 33 1.10 11.05 33.98
CA THR A 33 0.13 9.95 33.79
C THR A 33 0.75 8.66 33.28
N SER A 34 2.07 8.50 33.45
CA SER A 34 2.79 7.28 33.09
C SER A 34 2.26 6.09 33.89
N ARG A 35 2.03 4.97 33.20
CA ARG A 35 1.44 3.75 33.75
C ARG A 35 1.87 2.52 32.94
N PRO A 36 1.68 1.29 33.49
CA PRO A 36 1.77 0.07 32.70
C PRO A 36 0.73 0.01 31.57
N PHE A 37 1.04 -0.71 30.49
CA PHE A 37 0.10 -0.89 29.36
C PHE A 37 -1.24 -1.49 29.84
N PRO A 38 -2.42 -1.00 29.40
CA PRO A 38 -3.72 -1.44 29.96
C PRO A 38 -3.95 -2.95 29.83
N ALA A 39 -4.45 -3.59 30.90
CA ALA A 39 -4.63 -5.05 30.97
C ALA A 39 -5.58 -5.57 29.87
N ASP A 40 -6.74 -4.92 29.70
CA ASP A 40 -7.74 -5.31 28.70
C ASP A 40 -7.18 -5.25 27.27
N ARG A 41 -6.26 -4.31 26.98
CA ARG A 41 -5.59 -4.20 25.68
C ARG A 41 -4.52 -5.29 25.50
N ARG A 42 -3.82 -5.69 26.58
CA ARG A 42 -2.91 -6.84 26.54
C ARG A 42 -3.65 -8.11 26.18
N GLU A 43 -4.80 -8.34 26.80
CA GLU A 43 -5.62 -9.53 26.57
C GLU A 43 -6.14 -9.57 25.12
N LYS A 44 -6.74 -8.47 24.64
CA LYS A 44 -7.24 -8.36 23.26
C LYS A 44 -6.16 -8.56 22.19
N LEU A 45 -4.91 -8.17 22.46
CA LEU A 45 -3.80 -8.25 21.49
C LEU A 45 -2.91 -9.48 21.69
N ALA A 46 -3.15 -10.30 22.72
CA ALA A 46 -2.27 -11.42 23.07
C ALA A 46 -2.10 -12.39 21.91
N GLU A 47 -3.20 -12.79 21.26
CA GLU A 47 -3.16 -13.74 20.15
C GLU A 47 -2.50 -13.16 18.90
N TYR A 48 -2.75 -11.89 18.59
CA TYR A 48 -2.07 -11.20 17.49
C TYR A 48 -0.56 -11.10 17.70
N ILE A 49 -0.11 -10.80 18.93
CA ILE A 49 1.32 -10.75 19.25
C ILE A 49 1.95 -12.13 19.16
N ARG A 50 1.25 -13.19 19.59
CA ARG A 50 1.71 -14.58 19.44
C ARG A 50 1.82 -14.96 17.96
N TYR A 51 0.84 -14.58 17.14
CA TYR A 51 0.89 -14.74 15.68
C TYR A 51 2.12 -14.05 15.08
N LEU A 52 2.37 -12.77 15.42
CA LEU A 52 3.53 -12.02 14.94
C LEU A 52 4.87 -12.68 15.29
N ARG A 53 5.01 -13.23 16.51
CA ARG A 53 6.22 -13.93 16.94
C ARG A 53 6.40 -15.27 16.22
N ALA A 54 5.33 -16.05 16.08
CA ALA A 54 5.36 -17.35 15.43
C ALA A 54 5.64 -17.28 13.91
N THR A 55 5.33 -16.14 13.29
CA THR A 55 5.50 -15.90 11.84
C THR A 55 6.73 -15.04 11.50
N SER A 56 7.57 -14.73 12.49
CA SER A 56 8.77 -13.91 12.29
C SER A 56 9.94 -14.73 11.74
N ILE A 57 10.92 -14.03 11.13
CA ILE A 57 12.11 -14.63 10.49
C ILE A 57 12.99 -15.39 11.52
N ASP A 58 12.96 -14.99 12.79
CA ASP A 58 13.62 -15.67 13.91
C ASP A 58 12.60 -15.93 15.03
N PRO A 59 11.85 -17.05 14.94
CA PRO A 59 10.77 -17.32 15.88
C PRO A 59 11.32 -17.51 17.30
N VAL A 60 10.97 -16.58 18.20
CA VAL A 60 11.42 -16.60 19.60
C VAL A 60 10.56 -17.60 20.41
N PRO A 61 11.14 -18.61 21.09
CA PRO A 61 10.40 -19.57 21.90
C PRO A 61 9.74 -18.87 23.10
N GLU A 62 8.41 -19.02 23.24
CA GLU A 62 7.51 -18.33 24.18
C GLU A 62 8.10 -17.97 25.56
N PRO A 63 8.63 -16.74 25.77
CA PRO A 63 8.75 -16.16 27.10
C PRO A 63 7.57 -15.19 27.31
N ASP A 64 7.33 -14.81 28.57
CA ASP A 64 6.36 -13.76 28.92
C ASP A 64 6.52 -12.53 28.00
N ILE A 65 5.39 -12.05 27.46
CA ILE A 65 5.36 -10.84 26.63
C ILE A 65 5.54 -9.64 27.55
N ASP A 66 6.72 -9.03 27.53
CA ASP A 66 6.98 -7.80 28.27
C ASP A 66 6.56 -6.57 27.42
N PHE A 67 5.99 -5.57 28.09
CA PHE A 67 5.47 -4.36 27.48
C PHE A 67 6.17 -3.12 28.05
N HIS A 68 6.42 -2.11 27.23
CA HIS A 68 6.87 -0.81 27.73
C HIS A 68 5.76 -0.15 28.56
N ASN A 69 6.16 0.53 29.64
CA ASN A 69 5.31 1.52 30.29
C ASN A 69 5.19 2.76 29.40
N GLY A 70 4.17 3.57 29.64
CA GLY A 70 3.90 4.77 28.87
C GLY A 70 2.63 5.45 29.33
N TYR A 71 2.10 6.34 28.51
CA TYR A 71 0.97 7.19 28.83
C TYR A 71 -0.20 6.81 27.92
N PHE A 72 -0.97 5.82 28.36
CA PHE A 72 -1.99 5.17 27.54
C PHE A 72 -3.39 5.67 27.84
N LEU A 73 -4.25 5.77 26.83
CA LEU A 73 -5.69 5.98 27.00
C LEU A 73 -6.36 4.72 27.55
N ASP A 74 -7.48 4.88 28.26
CA ASP A 74 -8.23 3.74 28.79
C ASP A 74 -8.96 2.95 27.69
N THR A 75 -9.54 3.66 26.72
CA THR A 75 -10.36 3.08 25.65
C THR A 75 -9.94 3.66 24.31
N VAL A 76 -9.60 2.80 23.35
CA VAL A 76 -9.21 3.19 21.97
C VAL A 76 -10.08 2.51 20.91
N ASP A 77 -10.95 1.59 21.35
CA ASP A 77 -11.81 0.77 20.53
C ASP A 77 -13.25 1.29 20.45
N SER A 78 -13.61 2.39 21.13
CA SER A 78 -14.97 2.92 21.13
C SER A 78 -15.21 4.03 20.10
N PHE A 79 -16.39 4.02 19.45
CA PHE A 79 -16.76 5.03 18.47
C PHE A 79 -18.27 5.15 18.25
N ASP A 80 -18.78 6.39 18.29
CA ASP A 80 -20.18 6.73 17.98
C ASP A 80 -20.36 6.85 16.46
N HIS A 81 -20.46 5.71 15.78
CA HIS A 81 -20.53 5.66 14.31
C HIS A 81 -21.72 6.46 13.75
N ALA A 82 -22.86 6.49 14.46
CA ALA A 82 -24.05 7.23 14.07
C ALA A 82 -23.80 8.75 14.01
N ALA A 83 -23.00 9.29 14.92
CA ALA A 83 -22.64 10.72 14.92
C ALA A 83 -21.81 11.16 13.69
N PHE A 84 -21.22 10.22 12.95
CA PHE A 84 -20.34 10.47 11.80
C PHE A 84 -20.89 9.90 10.48
N GLY A 85 -22.16 9.48 10.44
CA GLY A 85 -22.76 8.87 9.24
C GLY A 85 -22.06 7.59 8.79
N MET A 86 -21.52 6.82 9.74
CA MET A 86 -20.86 5.54 9.48
C MET A 86 -21.73 4.39 9.99
N ASN A 87 -21.70 3.27 9.27
CA ASN A 87 -22.31 2.04 9.75
C ASN A 87 -21.40 1.29 10.76
N PRO A 88 -21.96 0.37 11.58
CA PRO A 88 -21.20 -0.40 12.57
C PRO A 88 -19.99 -1.15 11.99
N ARG A 89 -20.13 -1.75 10.80
CA ARG A 89 -19.05 -2.48 10.13
C ARG A 89 -17.92 -1.56 9.70
N GLN A 90 -18.22 -0.43 9.05
CA GLN A 90 -17.25 0.59 8.66
C GLN A 90 -16.48 1.11 9.88
N ALA A 91 -17.18 1.41 10.98
CA ALA A 91 -16.55 1.87 12.22
C ALA A 91 -15.56 0.83 12.76
N THR A 92 -15.93 -0.44 12.76
CA THR A 92 -15.10 -1.56 13.22
C THR A 92 -13.86 -1.75 12.35
N LEU A 93 -13.99 -1.59 11.04
CA LEU A 93 -12.89 -1.69 10.07
C LEU A 93 -12.05 -0.41 9.95
N THR A 94 -12.44 0.70 10.59
CA THR A 94 -11.72 1.97 10.50
C THR A 94 -10.61 2.08 11.55
N ASP A 95 -9.44 2.54 11.13
CA ASP A 95 -8.29 2.76 12.01
C ASP A 95 -8.69 3.63 13.21
N PRO A 96 -8.35 3.23 14.44
CA PRO A 96 -8.70 4.01 15.63
C PRO A 96 -8.12 5.43 15.63
N HIS A 97 -7.01 5.71 14.93
CA HIS A 97 -6.51 7.08 14.76
C HIS A 97 -7.50 7.94 13.97
N HIS A 98 -8.12 7.41 12.91
CA HIS A 98 -9.13 8.12 12.13
C HIS A 98 -10.32 8.49 13.01
N ARG A 99 -10.80 7.53 13.79
CA ARG A 99 -11.91 7.71 14.74
C ARG A 99 -11.60 8.78 15.78
N MET A 100 -10.39 8.77 16.35
CA MET A 100 -9.96 9.76 17.34
C MET A 100 -9.82 11.17 16.76
N VAL A 101 -9.24 11.31 15.56
CA VAL A 101 -9.11 12.62 14.89
C VAL A 101 -10.47 13.20 14.55
N LEU A 102 -11.40 12.40 14.01
CA LEU A 102 -12.76 12.84 13.71
C LEU A 102 -13.47 13.37 14.95
N ARG A 103 -13.37 12.64 16.08
CA ARG A 103 -13.92 13.07 17.37
C ARG A 103 -13.30 14.38 17.83
N ALA A 104 -11.98 14.51 17.79
CA ALA A 104 -11.30 15.73 18.22
C ALA A 104 -11.74 16.95 17.38
N MET A 105 -11.69 16.84 16.06
CA MET A 105 -12.08 17.95 15.18
C MET A 105 -13.55 18.33 15.32
N TYR A 106 -14.44 17.34 15.46
CA TYR A 106 -15.86 17.57 15.73
C TYR A 106 -16.06 18.39 17.00
N LEU A 107 -15.42 17.97 18.11
CA LEU A 107 -15.54 18.67 19.39
C LEU A 107 -14.93 20.07 19.34
N ALA A 108 -13.85 20.27 18.58
CA ALA A 108 -13.23 21.59 18.41
C ALA A 108 -14.12 22.56 17.63
N PHE A 109 -14.86 22.09 16.61
CA PHE A 109 -15.86 22.91 15.91
C PHE A 109 -17.04 23.26 16.81
N GLU A 110 -17.50 22.31 17.61
CA GLU A 110 -18.57 22.55 18.56
C GLU A 110 -18.16 23.57 19.64
N ASP A 111 -16.94 23.44 20.19
CA ASP A 111 -16.34 24.41 21.11
C ASP A 111 -16.19 25.81 20.47
N ALA A 112 -15.87 25.87 19.16
CA ALA A 112 -15.85 27.11 18.40
C ALA A 112 -17.24 27.73 18.16
N GLY A 113 -18.34 27.01 18.47
CA GLY A 113 -19.70 27.48 18.22
C GLY A 113 -20.23 27.23 16.81
N TYR A 114 -19.62 26.31 16.04
CA TYR A 114 -20.02 25.98 14.68
C TYR A 114 -20.62 24.57 14.60
N SER A 115 -21.93 24.51 14.40
CA SER A 115 -22.63 23.25 14.15
C SER A 115 -22.31 22.66 12.77
N LEU A 116 -22.61 21.38 12.60
CA LEU A 116 -22.54 20.68 11.31
C LEU A 116 -23.27 21.44 10.20
N ASP A 117 -24.47 21.92 10.49
CA ASP A 117 -25.30 22.65 9.53
C ASP A 117 -24.70 24.01 9.14
N ARG A 118 -23.97 24.69 10.05
CA ARG A 118 -23.28 25.95 9.75
C ARG A 118 -22.01 25.76 8.92
N LEU A 119 -21.41 24.57 8.97
CA LEU A 119 -20.18 24.25 8.26
C LEU A 119 -20.43 23.73 6.83
N ARG A 120 -21.62 23.21 6.54
CA ARG A 120 -21.98 22.69 5.21
C ARG A 120 -21.76 23.72 4.10
N GLY A 121 -21.00 23.32 3.08
CA GLY A 121 -20.65 24.15 1.94
C GLY A 121 -19.63 25.26 2.23
N SER A 122 -19.12 25.37 3.46
CA SER A 122 -18.19 26.43 3.85
C SER A 122 -16.79 26.21 3.27
N ARG A 123 -16.04 27.30 3.06
CA ARG A 123 -14.62 27.26 2.69
C ARG A 123 -13.74 26.98 3.92
N THR A 124 -13.97 25.85 4.57
CA THR A 124 -13.19 25.43 5.76
C THR A 124 -12.11 24.45 5.35
N GLY A 125 -10.86 24.74 5.70
CA GLY A 125 -9.73 23.84 5.49
C GLY A 125 -9.59 22.78 6.59
N VAL A 126 -9.11 21.59 6.25
CA VAL A 126 -8.86 20.47 7.16
C VAL A 126 -7.40 20.03 7.02
N TYR A 127 -6.66 20.10 8.12
CA TYR A 127 -5.24 19.71 8.16
C TYR A 127 -5.02 18.70 9.28
N VAL A 128 -4.53 17.51 8.93
CA VAL A 128 -4.28 16.45 9.91
C VAL A 128 -2.80 16.13 9.99
N GLY A 129 -2.19 16.25 11.16
CA GLY A 129 -0.85 15.72 11.39
C GLY A 129 -0.91 14.22 11.63
N PHE A 130 -0.31 13.43 10.73
CA PHE A 130 -0.30 11.97 10.82
C PHE A 130 0.86 11.34 10.07
N ALA A 131 1.42 10.25 10.60
CA ALA A 131 2.49 9.47 9.99
C ALA A 131 2.17 7.97 10.07
N VAL A 132 2.49 7.21 9.02
CA VAL A 132 2.29 5.75 8.99
C VAL A 132 3.56 5.03 9.42
N ASN A 133 3.44 4.10 10.37
CA ASN A 133 4.53 3.17 10.68
C ASN A 133 4.42 1.90 9.82
N PRO A 134 5.41 1.61 8.95
CA PRO A 134 5.43 0.38 8.17
C PRO A 134 5.40 -0.87 9.08
N GLY A 135 4.59 -1.88 8.73
CA GLY A 135 4.54 -3.16 9.43
C GLY A 135 3.76 -3.18 10.76
N SER A 136 2.99 -2.13 11.07
CA SER A 136 2.14 -2.07 12.27
C SER A 136 0.91 -1.17 12.05
N THR A 137 0.16 -1.41 10.97
CA THR A 137 -1.09 -0.67 10.67
C THR A 137 -2.31 -1.49 11.04
N TYR A 138 -3.45 -0.82 11.31
CA TYR A 138 -4.70 -1.54 11.56
C TYR A 138 -5.19 -2.30 10.32
N LEU A 139 -4.86 -1.82 9.10
CA LEU A 139 -5.12 -2.55 7.87
C LEU A 139 -4.37 -3.89 7.81
N ASP A 140 -3.07 -3.91 8.18
CA ASP A 140 -2.30 -5.16 8.25
C ASP A 140 -2.88 -6.12 9.29
N TYR A 141 -3.32 -5.60 10.43
CA TYR A 141 -4.06 -6.38 11.43
C TYR A 141 -5.36 -6.97 10.85
N ILE A 142 -6.20 -6.17 10.19
CA ILE A 142 -7.45 -6.63 9.56
C ILE A 142 -7.17 -7.69 8.51
N SER A 143 -6.20 -7.47 7.62
CA SER A 143 -5.85 -8.41 6.54
C SER A 143 -5.38 -9.77 7.08
N ARG A 144 -4.82 -9.81 8.29
CA ARG A 144 -4.44 -11.06 8.98
C ARG A 144 -5.62 -11.74 9.69
N VAL A 145 -6.62 -10.97 10.12
CA VAL A 145 -7.86 -11.53 10.70
C VAL A 145 -8.74 -12.13 9.62
N ASP A 146 -8.99 -11.37 8.56
CA ASP A 146 -9.86 -11.77 7.46
C ASP A 146 -9.43 -11.04 6.17
N PRO A 147 -8.72 -11.72 5.25
CA PRO A 147 -8.31 -11.13 3.98
C PRO A 147 -9.49 -10.67 3.11
N SER A 148 -10.70 -11.24 3.28
CA SER A 148 -11.85 -10.97 2.41
C SER A 148 -12.45 -9.57 2.62
N VAL A 149 -12.29 -9.00 3.81
CA VAL A 149 -12.76 -7.63 4.12
C VAL A 149 -11.74 -6.55 3.74
N GLY A 150 -10.60 -6.93 3.15
CA GLY A 150 -9.51 -6.01 2.83
C GLY A 150 -9.97 -4.83 1.98
N GLN A 151 -10.81 -5.06 0.96
CA GLN A 151 -11.34 -4.00 0.09
C GLN A 151 -12.27 -3.03 0.85
N GLN A 152 -13.15 -3.55 1.72
CA GLN A 152 -14.06 -2.75 2.53
C GLN A 152 -13.32 -1.89 3.58
N ALA A 153 -12.16 -2.35 4.04
CA ALA A 153 -11.35 -1.65 5.05
C ALA A 153 -10.54 -0.47 4.47
N ILE A 154 -10.33 -0.38 3.15
CA ILE A 154 -9.41 0.60 2.54
C ILE A 154 -9.74 2.04 2.97
N THR A 155 -11.00 2.47 2.84
CA THR A 155 -11.41 3.86 3.11
C THR A 155 -11.28 4.23 4.59
N GLY A 156 -11.25 3.23 5.48
CA GLY A 156 -11.05 3.40 6.91
C GLY A 156 -9.58 3.44 7.35
N ASN A 157 -8.62 3.16 6.46
CA ASN A 157 -7.22 2.94 6.86
C ASN A 157 -6.17 3.64 5.97
N ILE A 158 -6.55 4.19 4.81
CA ILE A 158 -5.58 4.98 4.01
C ILE A 158 -5.41 6.39 4.60
N PRO A 159 -4.17 6.91 4.75
CA PRO A 159 -3.92 8.17 5.46
C PRO A 159 -4.72 9.35 4.94
N ALA A 160 -4.82 9.52 3.62
CA ALA A 160 -5.53 10.64 3.00
C ALA A 160 -7.00 10.77 3.46
N MET A 161 -7.63 9.68 3.88
CA MET A 161 -9.01 9.70 4.37
C MET A 161 -9.16 10.35 5.75
N LEU A 162 -8.08 10.53 6.53
CA LEU A 162 -8.12 11.28 7.80
C LEU A 162 -8.69 12.69 7.63
N ALA A 163 -8.19 13.42 6.63
CA ALA A 163 -8.68 14.76 6.29
C ALA A 163 -9.98 14.66 5.49
N ASN A 164 -9.98 13.82 4.44
CA ASN A 164 -11.05 13.83 3.44
C ASN A 164 -12.39 13.33 4.00
N ARG A 165 -12.40 12.43 4.99
CA ARG A 165 -13.64 11.94 5.58
C ARG A 165 -14.40 13.04 6.31
N LEU A 166 -13.71 13.91 7.04
CA LEU A 166 -14.35 15.05 7.70
C LEU A 166 -14.85 16.06 6.67
N SER A 167 -14.04 16.38 5.67
CA SER A 167 -14.42 17.27 4.58
C SER A 167 -15.65 16.77 3.83
N HIS A 168 -15.71 15.46 3.56
CA HIS A 168 -16.88 14.83 2.94
C HIS A 168 -18.11 14.86 3.85
N PHE A 169 -17.97 14.42 5.10
CA PHE A 169 -19.06 14.34 6.07
C PHE A 169 -19.72 15.71 6.34
N LEU A 170 -18.92 16.77 6.40
CA LEU A 170 -19.39 18.14 6.69
C LEU A 170 -19.56 19.01 5.43
N ASP A 171 -19.35 18.47 4.23
CA ASP A 171 -19.35 19.22 2.96
C ASP A 171 -18.41 20.45 2.99
N LEU A 172 -17.20 20.30 3.51
CA LEU A 172 -16.19 21.37 3.57
C LEU A 172 -15.49 21.52 2.22
N ARG A 173 -15.34 22.77 1.77
CA ARG A 173 -14.82 23.12 0.43
C ARG A 173 -13.43 23.78 0.45
N GLY A 174 -12.77 23.83 1.61
CA GLY A 174 -11.38 24.32 1.72
C GLY A 174 -10.34 23.22 1.45
N PRO A 175 -9.04 23.54 1.58
CA PRO A 175 -7.96 22.56 1.44
C PRO A 175 -8.11 21.41 2.44
N SER A 176 -7.93 20.17 2.00
CA SER A 176 -8.07 18.97 2.83
C SER A 176 -6.84 18.08 2.66
N MET A 177 -5.97 18.00 3.68
CA MET A 177 -4.69 17.30 3.55
C MET A 177 -4.18 16.70 4.86
N VAL A 178 -3.36 15.66 4.69
CA VAL A 178 -2.55 15.07 5.76
C VAL A 178 -1.12 15.58 5.63
N VAL A 179 -0.51 15.91 6.77
CA VAL A 179 0.84 16.44 6.88
C VAL A 179 1.68 15.44 7.65
N ASP A 180 2.70 14.88 6.99
CA ASP A 180 3.69 14.01 7.62
C ASP A 180 5.06 14.72 7.66
N THR A 181 5.42 15.16 8.85
CA THR A 181 6.76 15.69 9.17
C THR A 181 7.22 15.10 10.51
N ALA A 182 6.88 13.84 10.73
CA ALA A 182 7.07 13.12 11.99
C ALA A 182 6.53 13.92 13.19
N CYS A 183 7.32 14.06 14.26
CA CYS A 183 6.92 14.69 15.52
C CYS A 183 6.52 16.18 15.42
N SER A 184 6.81 16.86 14.30
CA SER A 184 6.42 18.26 14.06
C SER A 184 5.11 18.41 13.28
N ALA A 185 4.52 17.30 12.82
CA ALA A 185 3.38 17.25 11.89
C ALA A 185 2.24 18.21 12.22
N THR A 186 1.68 18.15 13.43
CA THR A 186 0.55 19.01 13.80
C THR A 186 0.91 20.49 13.90
N LEU A 187 2.15 20.84 14.27
CA LEU A 187 2.55 22.25 14.34
C LEU A 187 2.89 22.82 12.95
N VAL A 188 3.44 22.00 12.06
CA VAL A 188 3.55 22.33 10.63
C VAL A 188 2.15 22.50 10.01
N ALA A 189 1.19 21.63 10.36
CA ALA A 189 -0.20 21.76 9.92
C ALA A 189 -0.85 23.09 10.40
N VAL A 190 -0.56 23.54 11.63
CA VAL A 190 -0.96 24.87 12.12
C VAL A 190 -0.33 25.99 11.28
N HIS A 191 0.96 25.87 10.93
CA HIS A 191 1.61 26.84 10.06
C HIS A 191 0.97 26.91 8.66
N LEU A 192 0.66 25.76 8.06
CA LEU A 192 -0.01 25.69 6.75
C LEU A 192 -1.43 26.26 6.79
N ALA A 193 -2.22 25.88 7.80
CA ALA A 193 -3.57 26.40 8.01
C ALA A 193 -3.59 27.93 8.20
N LYS A 194 -2.66 28.46 9.00
CA LYS A 194 -2.46 29.90 9.18
C LYS A 194 -2.19 30.59 7.85
N ASN A 195 -1.28 30.05 7.03
CA ASN A 195 -0.95 30.66 5.74
C ASN A 195 -2.10 30.57 4.74
N ALA A 196 -2.86 29.47 4.70
CA ALA A 196 -4.05 29.33 3.86
C ALA A 196 -5.14 30.37 4.20
N LEU A 197 -5.35 30.66 5.49
CA LEU A 197 -6.24 31.73 5.94
C LEU A 197 -5.77 33.12 5.48
N LEU A 198 -4.46 33.36 5.49
CA LEU A 198 -3.88 34.64 5.07
C LEU A 198 -3.87 34.82 3.54
N LEU A 199 -3.76 33.72 2.80
CA LEU A 199 -3.84 33.69 1.34
C LEU A 199 -5.28 33.67 0.80
N ASP A 200 -6.27 33.63 1.69
CA ASP A 200 -7.69 33.51 1.33
C ASP A 200 -8.00 32.21 0.58
N ASP A 201 -7.29 31.11 0.87
CA ASP A 201 -7.65 29.77 0.36
C ASP A 201 -8.87 29.22 1.11
N CYS A 202 -9.01 29.58 2.39
CA CYS A 202 -10.13 29.23 3.28
C CYS A 202 -10.46 30.37 4.25
N ASP A 203 -11.69 30.37 4.79
CA ASP A 203 -12.18 31.36 5.76
C ASP A 203 -12.01 30.89 7.23
N MET A 204 -11.91 29.58 7.39
CA MET A 204 -11.70 28.86 8.65
C MET A 204 -10.81 27.66 8.37
N ALA A 205 -10.07 27.19 9.37
CA ALA A 205 -9.34 25.94 9.27
C ALA A 205 -9.42 25.15 10.57
N VAL A 206 -9.51 23.82 10.48
CA VAL A 206 -9.32 22.92 11.61
C VAL A 206 -7.99 22.19 11.45
N VAL A 207 -7.24 22.11 12.55
CA VAL A 207 -6.00 21.34 12.63
C VAL A 207 -6.14 20.34 13.75
N GLY A 208 -5.80 19.07 13.51
CA GLY A 208 -5.76 18.09 14.58
C GLY A 208 -4.83 16.92 14.30
N GLY A 209 -4.69 16.07 15.30
CA GLY A 209 -3.87 14.88 15.25
C GLY A 209 -4.21 13.94 16.40
N ALA A 210 -3.84 12.68 16.24
CA ALA A 210 -4.02 11.66 17.25
C ALA A 210 -2.85 10.67 17.21
N ARG A 211 -2.59 10.03 18.34
CA ARG A 211 -1.61 8.95 18.46
C ARG A 211 -2.15 7.83 19.33
N ILE A 212 -1.96 6.61 18.86
CA ILE A 212 -2.21 5.37 19.61
C ILE A 212 -0.99 4.47 19.48
N VAL A 213 -0.60 3.87 20.59
CA VAL A 213 0.49 2.90 20.65
C VAL A 213 -0.16 1.51 20.58
N PHE A 214 -0.21 0.94 19.38
CA PHE A 214 -0.98 -0.28 19.11
C PHE A 214 -0.58 -1.45 20.03
N ALA A 215 0.71 -1.84 20.01
CA ALA A 215 1.28 -2.89 20.88
C ALA A 215 2.72 -2.53 21.29
N PRO A 216 2.97 -1.99 22.51
CA PRO A 216 4.31 -1.58 22.95
C PRO A 216 5.14 -2.76 23.48
N VAL A 217 5.32 -3.81 22.67
CA VAL A 217 6.08 -5.01 23.09
C VAL A 217 7.57 -4.70 23.15
N LYS A 218 8.25 -5.06 24.25
CA LYS A 218 9.71 -4.95 24.34
C LYS A 218 10.37 -6.02 23.48
N HIS A 219 11.27 -5.61 22.60
CA HIS A 219 12.09 -6.55 21.81
C HIS A 219 13.52 -6.02 21.66
N ARG A 220 14.52 -6.92 21.70
CA ARG A 220 15.95 -6.55 21.75
C ARG A 220 16.44 -5.78 20.52
N HIS A 221 15.73 -5.88 19.40
CA HIS A 221 16.18 -5.35 18.10
C HIS A 221 15.19 -4.36 17.46
N SER A 222 14.15 -3.90 18.17
CA SER A 222 13.08 -3.07 17.59
C SER A 222 13.03 -1.62 18.10
N ASN A 223 13.93 -1.22 19.00
CA ASN A 223 13.93 0.13 19.55
C ASN A 223 14.49 1.13 18.53
N ILE A 224 13.85 2.28 18.41
CA ILE A 224 14.33 3.39 17.56
C ILE A 224 15.37 4.26 18.27
N GLY A 225 15.60 4.03 19.57
CA GLY A 225 16.71 4.61 20.33
C GLY A 225 16.38 5.92 21.04
N ILE A 226 15.11 6.33 21.06
CA ILE A 226 14.64 7.55 21.75
C ILE A 226 13.81 7.24 23.00
N GLU A 227 13.52 5.96 23.26
CA GLU A 227 12.68 5.50 24.34
C GLU A 227 13.37 5.63 25.71
N SER A 228 12.64 6.15 26.70
CA SER A 228 13.05 6.10 28.11
C SER A 228 13.11 4.65 28.60
N SER A 229 14.04 4.36 29.52
CA SER A 229 14.20 2.99 30.02
C SER A 229 13.02 2.48 30.85
N ASP A 230 12.24 3.38 31.43
CA ASP A 230 11.11 3.06 32.32
C ASP A 230 9.76 3.64 31.88
N GLY A 231 9.70 4.30 30.72
CA GLY A 231 8.46 4.87 30.16
C GLY A 231 8.09 6.25 30.71
N VAL A 232 8.99 6.94 31.41
CA VAL A 232 8.76 8.28 31.97
C VAL A 232 9.60 9.33 31.26
N THR A 233 8.98 10.42 30.82
CA THR A 233 9.67 11.54 30.16
C THR A 233 10.14 12.56 31.20
N ARG A 234 11.46 12.74 31.35
CA ARG A 234 12.11 13.59 32.37
C ARG A 234 12.84 14.79 31.75
N THR A 235 12.13 15.60 30.98
CA THR A 235 12.75 16.67 30.18
C THR A 235 13.53 17.65 31.05
N PHE A 236 14.76 17.95 30.63
CA PHE A 236 15.75 18.82 31.28
C PHE A 236 16.30 18.34 32.62
N ASP A 237 15.86 17.18 33.11
CA ASP A 237 16.35 16.59 34.36
C ASP A 237 17.69 15.86 34.15
N GLU A 238 18.50 15.76 35.21
CA GLU A 238 19.74 14.98 35.20
C GLU A 238 19.51 13.50 34.84
N ALA A 239 18.36 12.92 35.22
CA ALA A 239 18.00 11.54 34.94
C ALA A 239 17.36 11.31 33.56
N ALA A 240 17.36 12.31 32.67
CA ALA A 240 16.82 12.19 31.32
C ALA A 240 17.59 11.15 30.47
N ASP A 241 16.90 10.10 30.01
CA ASP A 241 17.50 9.05 29.18
C ASP A 241 16.70 8.70 27.91
N GLY A 242 15.56 9.35 27.70
CA GLY A 242 14.67 9.15 26.56
C GLY A 242 13.24 9.61 26.90
N THR A 243 12.31 9.38 25.98
CA THR A 243 10.90 9.74 26.13
C THR A 243 10.02 8.54 26.43
N GLY A 244 8.96 8.72 27.21
CA GLY A 244 7.85 7.76 27.28
C GLY A 244 6.90 7.90 26.10
N PHE A 245 6.27 6.81 25.68
CA PHE A 245 5.26 6.83 24.61
C PHE A 245 3.95 7.43 25.10
N GLY A 246 3.37 8.36 24.34
CA GLY A 246 2.08 8.96 24.67
C GLY A 246 0.99 8.63 23.67
N GLU A 247 -0.24 8.52 24.18
CA GLU A 247 -1.47 8.41 23.41
C GLU A 247 -2.36 9.63 23.66
N GLY A 248 -3.22 9.93 22.69
CA GLY A 248 -4.20 11.02 22.81
C GLY A 248 -4.57 11.63 21.48
N SER A 249 -5.51 12.57 21.51
CA SER A 249 -5.89 13.40 20.37
C SER A 249 -6.13 14.84 20.78
N GLY A 250 -5.96 15.75 19.83
CA GLY A 250 -6.23 17.16 20.01
C GLY A 250 -6.55 17.84 18.69
N ALA A 251 -7.30 18.93 18.76
CA ALA A 251 -7.64 19.75 17.61
C ALA A 251 -7.82 21.21 18.01
N VAL A 252 -7.61 22.12 17.06
CA VAL A 252 -7.84 23.56 17.17
C VAL A 252 -8.54 24.09 15.91
N VAL A 253 -9.42 25.07 16.08
CA VAL A 253 -10.09 25.80 15.00
C VAL A 253 -9.50 27.19 14.91
N LEU A 254 -9.10 27.57 13.69
CA LEU A 254 -8.37 28.78 13.38
C LEU A 254 -9.19 29.68 12.45
N LYS A 255 -9.18 30.98 12.74
CA LYS A 255 -9.75 32.03 11.88
C LYS A 255 -8.85 33.26 11.90
N ARG A 256 -8.95 34.11 10.89
CA ARG A 256 -8.34 35.44 11.00
C ARG A 256 -8.97 36.21 12.15
N LEU A 257 -8.16 36.91 12.95
CA LEU A 257 -8.63 37.58 14.17
C LEU A 257 -9.74 38.61 13.86
N ASP A 258 -9.59 39.38 12.78
CA ASP A 258 -10.60 40.35 12.34
C ASP A 258 -11.96 39.70 12.02
N ARG A 259 -11.95 38.51 11.40
CA ARG A 259 -13.15 37.71 11.13
C ARG A 259 -13.73 37.09 12.38
N ALA A 260 -12.88 36.55 13.27
CA ALA A 260 -13.34 35.98 14.54
C ALA A 260 -14.09 37.01 15.40
N LEU A 261 -13.55 38.23 15.48
CA LEU A 261 -14.19 39.34 16.19
C LEU A 261 -15.48 39.81 15.52
N ALA A 262 -15.52 39.85 14.18
CA ALA A 262 -16.72 40.22 13.43
C ALA A 262 -17.86 39.21 13.62
N ASP A 263 -17.52 37.93 13.71
CA ASP A 263 -18.49 36.84 13.86
C ASP A 263 -18.89 36.59 15.32
N GLY A 264 -18.26 37.28 16.27
CA GLY A 264 -18.55 37.16 17.71
C GLY A 264 -18.04 35.86 18.32
N ASP A 265 -17.01 35.27 17.72
CA ASP A 265 -16.39 34.03 18.21
C ASP A 265 -15.67 34.28 19.55
N GLN A 266 -15.62 33.25 20.38
CA GLN A 266 -14.69 33.21 21.50
C GLN A 266 -13.26 33.12 20.96
N VAL A 267 -12.31 33.84 21.56
CA VAL A 267 -10.89 33.77 21.19
C VAL A 267 -10.10 33.30 22.41
N TYR A 268 -9.49 32.11 22.30
CA TYR A 268 -8.66 31.53 23.36
C TYR A 268 -7.26 32.15 23.42
N ALA A 269 -6.65 32.36 22.26
CA ALA A 269 -5.34 32.98 22.09
C ALA A 269 -5.18 33.46 20.65
N VAL A 270 -4.16 34.30 20.41
CA VAL A 270 -3.81 34.80 19.08
C VAL A 270 -2.46 34.25 18.67
N ILE A 271 -2.39 33.57 17.52
CA ILE A 271 -1.13 33.19 16.87
C ILE A 271 -0.62 34.43 16.13
N LYS A 272 0.46 35.03 16.66
CA LYS A 272 1.09 36.23 16.12
C LYS A 272 1.99 35.92 14.93
N GLY A 273 2.71 34.79 14.99
CA GLY A 273 3.64 34.37 13.96
C GLY A 273 4.01 32.89 14.08
N SER A 274 4.50 32.33 12.98
CA SER A 274 5.02 30.97 12.94
C SER A 274 6.05 30.80 11.83
N ALA A 275 6.92 29.82 11.96
CA ALA A 275 7.93 29.46 10.96
C ALA A 275 8.13 27.93 10.92
N VAL A 276 8.64 27.45 9.79
CA VAL A 276 9.07 26.06 9.56
C VAL A 276 10.42 26.09 8.83
N ASN A 277 11.35 25.22 9.20
CA ASN A 277 12.61 25.01 8.48
C ASN A 277 13.07 23.55 8.59
N HIS A 278 14.31 23.26 8.18
CA HIS A 278 14.94 21.95 8.28
C HIS A 278 16.36 22.07 8.82
N ASP A 279 16.83 21.07 9.54
CA ASP A 279 18.19 20.98 10.10
C ASP A 279 19.31 20.88 9.03
N GLY A 280 18.97 20.81 7.74
CA GLY A 280 19.93 20.63 6.66
C GLY A 280 20.78 19.35 6.78
N ASN A 281 22.09 19.49 6.57
CA ASN A 281 23.06 18.39 6.61
C ASN A 281 23.76 18.33 7.97
N THR A 282 23.31 17.43 8.84
CA THR A 282 23.90 17.15 10.16
C THR A 282 24.72 15.86 10.14
N GLU A 283 25.32 15.45 11.27
CA GLU A 283 26.13 14.21 11.35
C GLU A 283 25.33 12.92 11.09
N GLY A 284 23.99 12.99 11.11
CA GLY A 284 23.11 11.88 10.77
C GLY A 284 21.69 12.39 10.58
N ILE A 285 20.88 11.73 9.74
CA ILE A 285 19.55 12.22 9.34
C ILE A 285 18.59 12.50 10.52
N THR A 286 18.84 11.88 11.68
CA THR A 286 18.04 12.07 12.90
C THR A 286 18.67 12.97 13.96
N ASN A 287 19.85 13.55 13.68
CA ASN A 287 20.56 14.39 14.62
C ASN A 287 20.04 15.84 14.50
N PRO A 288 19.51 16.43 15.58
CA PRO A 288 19.01 17.80 15.56
C PRO A 288 20.13 18.83 15.48
N ASP A 289 19.83 20.04 15.00
CA ASP A 289 20.80 21.13 14.89
C ASP A 289 20.39 22.40 15.64
N SER A 290 21.26 22.86 16.55
CA SER A 290 20.98 24.03 17.40
C SER A 290 20.94 25.36 16.62
N ASP A 291 21.69 25.48 15.52
CA ASP A 291 21.69 26.71 14.71
C ASP A 291 20.41 26.83 13.89
N SER A 292 19.98 25.73 13.27
CA SER A 292 18.71 25.63 12.56
C SER A 292 17.53 25.90 13.47
N GLN A 293 17.54 25.37 14.70
CA GLN A 293 16.50 25.69 15.69
C GLN A 293 16.54 27.16 16.13
N ALA A 294 17.71 27.76 16.31
CA ALA A 294 17.82 29.19 16.63
C ALA A 294 17.27 30.08 15.49
N ASP A 295 17.61 29.77 14.24
CA ASP A 295 17.14 30.51 13.06
C ASP A 295 15.64 30.36 12.81
N LEU A 296 15.07 29.20 13.16
CA LEU A 296 13.62 28.99 13.21
C LEU A 296 12.95 29.95 14.19
N LEU A 297 13.43 30.01 15.43
CA LEU A 297 12.88 30.89 16.48
C LEU A 297 12.93 32.36 16.02
N LEU A 298 14.08 32.81 15.53
CA LEU A 298 14.28 34.18 15.02
C LEU A 298 13.35 34.50 13.85
N SER A 299 13.07 33.52 12.98
CA SER A 299 12.14 33.70 11.86
C SER A 299 10.69 33.79 12.34
N ALA A 300 10.29 32.97 13.30
CA ALA A 300 8.96 33.03 13.89
C ALA A 300 8.73 34.35 14.66
N TRP A 301 9.72 34.83 15.41
CA TRP A 301 9.63 36.10 16.14
C TRP A 301 9.56 37.31 15.21
N ARG A 302 10.32 37.30 14.11
CA ARG A 302 10.18 38.30 13.04
C ARG A 302 8.81 38.26 12.39
N ASN A 303 8.28 37.07 12.11
CA ASN A 303 6.93 36.92 11.55
C ASN A 303 5.83 37.38 12.52
N ALA A 304 6.09 37.30 13.83
CA ALA A 304 5.18 37.74 14.88
C ALA A 304 5.25 39.25 15.17
N ASP A 305 6.31 39.92 14.73
CA ASP A 305 6.60 41.34 15.04
C ASP A 305 6.56 41.65 16.55
N VAL A 306 7.17 40.76 17.35
CA VAL A 306 7.26 40.92 18.82
C VAL A 306 8.72 41.01 19.29
N ASP A 307 8.94 41.73 20.38
CA ASP A 307 10.22 41.72 21.09
C ASP A 307 10.39 40.38 21.83
N PRO A 308 11.44 39.58 21.56
CA PRO A 308 11.65 38.30 22.23
C PRO A 308 11.71 38.40 23.76
N ARG A 309 12.10 39.55 24.32
CA ARG A 309 12.09 39.78 25.79
C ARG A 309 10.70 39.70 26.42
N THR A 310 9.65 39.80 25.62
CA THR A 310 8.25 39.70 26.08
C THR A 310 7.72 38.26 26.08
N ILE A 311 8.47 37.31 25.54
CA ILE A 311 8.10 35.89 25.58
C ILE A 311 8.44 35.36 26.98
N GLY A 312 7.43 35.15 27.80
CA GLY A 312 7.59 34.73 29.20
C GLY A 312 7.52 33.22 29.42
N TYR A 313 7.10 32.45 28.41
CA TYR A 313 6.99 30.99 28.51
C TYR A 313 7.36 30.29 27.20
N PHE A 314 8.08 29.17 27.27
CA PHE A 314 8.27 28.21 26.19
C PHE A 314 7.65 26.86 26.52
N GLU A 315 6.75 26.43 25.64
CA GLU A 315 6.41 25.02 25.50
C GLU A 315 7.41 24.39 24.52
N ALA A 316 8.44 23.77 25.08
CA ALA A 316 9.52 23.12 24.36
C ALA A 316 9.06 21.81 23.70
N HIS A 317 9.81 21.37 22.69
CA HIS A 317 9.71 20.03 22.14
C HIS A 317 10.06 18.99 23.21
N GLY A 318 11.19 19.12 23.90
CA GLY A 318 11.46 18.51 25.20
C GLY A 318 11.33 16.99 25.27
N THR A 319 12.11 16.25 24.47
CA THR A 319 12.00 14.77 24.40
C THR A 319 12.70 14.04 25.53
N ALA A 320 13.41 14.73 26.43
CA ALA A 320 14.18 14.10 27.50
C ALA A 320 15.29 13.17 26.99
N THR A 321 15.70 13.34 25.72
CA THR A 321 16.82 12.57 25.16
C THR A 321 18.14 13.22 25.53
N ARG A 322 19.19 12.40 25.69
CA ARG A 322 20.53 12.88 26.09
C ARG A 322 21.17 13.85 25.10
N VAL A 323 20.70 13.84 23.85
CA VAL A 323 21.18 14.71 22.77
C VAL A 323 20.18 15.85 22.48
N GLY A 324 18.88 15.54 22.41
CA GLY A 324 17.87 16.52 22.01
C GLY A 324 17.71 17.67 22.99
N ASP A 325 17.61 17.41 24.29
CA ASP A 325 17.41 18.45 25.30
C ASP A 325 18.57 19.48 25.32
N PRO A 326 19.86 19.07 25.31
CA PRO A 326 20.96 20.02 25.14
C PRO A 326 20.92 20.86 23.87
N ILE A 327 20.58 20.25 22.73
CA ILE A 327 20.51 20.95 21.44
C ILE A 327 19.39 21.99 21.44
N GLU A 328 18.21 21.61 21.95
CA GLU A 328 17.06 22.52 22.06
C GLU A 328 17.32 23.69 23.02
N HIS A 329 17.90 23.41 24.19
CA HIS A 329 18.31 24.45 25.12
C HIS A 329 19.30 25.43 24.48
N GLU A 330 20.31 24.89 23.77
CA GLU A 330 21.32 25.72 23.10
C GLU A 330 20.71 26.56 21.97
N GLY A 331 19.78 26.01 21.18
CA GLY A 331 19.06 26.75 20.14
C GLY A 331 18.28 27.94 20.71
N MET A 332 17.53 27.73 21.80
CA MET A 332 16.83 28.81 22.49
C MET A 332 17.80 29.86 23.05
N ARG A 333 18.88 29.42 23.73
CA ARG A 333 19.90 30.32 24.29
C ARG A 333 20.55 31.18 23.21
N ARG A 334 20.91 30.60 22.06
CA ARG A 334 21.49 31.30 20.89
C ARG A 334 20.53 32.32 20.32
N ALA A 335 19.26 31.96 20.15
CA ALA A 335 18.25 32.88 19.63
C ALA A 335 18.06 34.10 20.54
N PHE A 336 17.92 33.89 21.85
CA PHE A 336 17.77 34.98 22.83
C PHE A 336 19.00 35.88 22.93
N ALA A 337 20.21 35.32 22.88
CA ALA A 337 21.45 36.08 22.99
C ALA A 337 21.63 37.14 21.88
N LYS A 338 20.90 37.03 20.76
CA LYS A 338 20.87 38.06 19.71
C LYS A 338 20.04 39.29 20.10
N HIS A 339 19.20 39.20 21.13
CA HIS A 339 18.22 40.24 21.50
C HIS A 339 18.35 40.75 22.94
N THR A 340 18.79 39.92 23.88
CA THR A 340 18.92 40.31 25.29
C THR A 340 20.02 39.54 26.03
N ALA A 341 20.51 40.13 27.12
CA ALA A 341 21.38 39.50 28.11
C ALA A 341 20.67 39.29 29.48
N ASP A 342 19.37 39.57 29.54
CA ASP A 342 18.53 39.35 30.73
C ASP A 342 18.49 37.85 31.08
N ARG A 343 18.33 37.56 32.38
CA ARG A 343 18.46 36.20 32.92
C ARG A 343 17.19 35.77 33.65
N GLY A 344 16.88 34.47 33.58
CA GLY A 344 15.83 33.84 34.37
C GLY A 344 14.46 34.50 34.28
N PHE A 345 14.11 35.11 33.14
CA PHE A 345 12.83 35.79 32.96
C PHE A 345 11.81 34.95 32.18
N CYS A 346 12.27 33.90 31.48
CA CYS A 346 11.44 33.09 30.61
C CYS A 346 11.34 31.66 31.13
N ALA A 347 10.15 31.21 31.51
CA ALA A 347 9.93 29.84 31.95
C ALA A 347 9.97 28.89 30.75
N VAL A 348 10.50 27.67 30.94
CA VAL A 348 10.47 26.61 29.92
C VAL A 348 9.95 25.30 30.51
N GLY A 349 9.06 24.64 29.78
CA GLY A 349 8.55 23.32 30.13
C GLY A 349 8.06 22.56 28.90
N THR A 350 7.53 21.36 29.11
CA THR A 350 6.90 20.58 28.04
C THR A 350 5.78 19.71 28.58
N VAL A 351 4.72 19.54 27.81
CA VAL A 351 3.59 18.66 28.11
C VAL A 351 4.00 17.18 28.06
N LYS A 352 5.10 16.83 27.38
CA LYS A 352 5.53 15.42 27.25
C LYS A 352 5.88 14.78 28.58
N ALA A 353 6.28 15.58 29.57
CA ALA A 353 6.49 15.12 30.94
C ALA A 353 5.17 14.69 31.61
N ASN A 354 4.05 15.32 31.25
CA ASN A 354 2.73 15.01 31.78
C ASN A 354 2.09 13.78 31.10
N VAL A 355 2.14 13.72 29.77
CA VAL A 355 1.35 12.77 28.96
C VAL A 355 2.15 11.97 27.93
N GLY A 356 3.48 11.98 28.02
CA GLY A 356 4.36 11.28 27.10
C GLY A 356 4.48 11.95 25.74
N HIS A 357 5.25 11.33 24.84
CA HIS A 357 5.41 11.81 23.47
C HIS A 357 4.36 11.19 22.55
N LEU A 358 3.42 12.03 22.09
CA LEU A 358 2.36 11.67 21.15
C LEU A 358 2.82 11.73 19.67
N PHE A 359 4.14 11.68 19.41
CA PHE A 359 4.70 11.77 18.06
C PHE A 359 4.08 12.92 17.25
N GLU A 360 3.43 12.62 16.11
CA GLU A 360 2.71 13.55 15.23
C GLU A 360 1.71 14.46 15.95
N GLY A 361 1.06 13.97 17.01
CA GLY A 361 0.06 14.70 17.79
C GLY A 361 0.65 15.67 18.81
N SER A 362 1.96 15.66 19.03
CA SER A 362 2.59 16.43 20.12
C SER A 362 2.49 17.94 19.93
N GLY A 363 2.54 18.42 18.69
CA GLY A 363 2.50 19.85 18.38
C GLY A 363 1.18 20.51 18.81
N VAL A 364 0.04 19.91 18.46
CA VAL A 364 -1.28 20.45 18.84
C VAL A 364 -1.53 20.36 20.35
N ILE A 365 -1.05 19.31 21.02
CA ILE A 365 -1.21 19.19 22.48
C ILE A 365 -0.34 20.22 23.22
N GLY A 366 0.89 20.45 22.75
CA GLY A 366 1.74 21.54 23.27
C GLY A 366 1.09 22.91 23.06
N LEU A 367 0.49 23.14 21.88
CA LEU A 367 -0.26 24.36 21.58
C LEU A 367 -1.44 24.56 22.55
N ILE A 368 -2.22 23.51 22.82
CA ILE A 368 -3.35 23.55 23.76
C ILE A 368 -2.87 23.81 25.19
N LYS A 369 -1.74 23.23 25.62
CA LYS A 369 -1.14 23.55 26.92
C LYS A 369 -0.74 25.02 27.00
N ALA A 370 -0.06 25.55 25.97
CA ALA A 370 0.33 26.95 25.91
C ALA A 370 -0.89 27.89 25.99
N ILE A 371 -2.00 27.55 25.33
CA ILE A 371 -3.29 28.25 25.44
C ILE A 371 -3.83 28.17 26.88
N ALA A 372 -3.79 27.00 27.53
CA ALA A 372 -4.24 26.85 28.91
C ALA A 372 -3.42 27.71 29.89
N VAL A 373 -2.10 27.78 29.70
CA VAL A 373 -1.18 28.63 30.47
C VAL A 373 -1.54 30.12 30.30
N LEU A 374 -1.72 30.58 29.05
CA LEU A 374 -2.13 31.97 28.75
C LEU A 374 -3.50 32.30 29.38
N ARG A 375 -4.51 31.44 29.16
CA ARG A 375 -5.88 31.63 29.65
C ARG A 375 -5.95 31.79 31.17
N ASN A 376 -5.16 31.01 31.91
CA ASN A 376 -5.16 31.04 33.37
C ASN A 376 -4.22 32.12 33.93
N GLY A 377 -3.28 32.65 33.14
CA GLY A 377 -2.29 33.60 33.61
C GLY A 377 -1.36 33.01 34.68
N MET A 378 -1.07 31.71 34.59
CA MET A 378 -0.28 30.95 35.56
C MET A 378 0.75 30.07 34.84
N ILE A 379 1.99 30.03 35.34
CA ILE A 379 3.06 29.16 34.86
C ILE A 379 3.03 27.84 35.65
N PRO A 380 2.78 26.68 35.01
CA PRO A 380 2.69 25.40 35.69
C PRO A 380 4.08 24.82 36.00
N PRO A 381 4.20 23.96 37.03
CA PRO A 381 5.43 23.22 37.28
C PRO A 381 5.73 22.24 36.14
N GLN A 382 7.01 22.00 35.88
CA GLN A 382 7.46 20.94 34.99
C GLN A 382 7.34 19.59 35.69
N ALA A 383 6.54 18.68 35.12
CA ALA A 383 6.42 17.32 35.65
C ALA A 383 7.75 16.55 35.52
N ASN A 384 7.96 15.56 36.40
CA ASN A 384 9.13 14.68 36.43
C ASN A 384 10.50 15.40 36.45
N PHE A 385 10.56 16.61 37.02
CA PHE A 385 11.79 17.39 37.16
C PHE A 385 12.16 17.53 38.64
N ALA A 386 13.34 17.05 39.01
CA ALA A 386 13.87 17.07 40.36
C ALA A 386 15.21 17.81 40.43
N ASN A 387 16.14 17.52 39.52
CA ASN A 387 17.45 18.16 39.46
C ASN A 387 17.76 18.61 38.02
N PRO A 388 18.21 19.86 37.80
CA PRO A 388 18.58 20.32 36.47
C PRO A 388 19.74 19.49 35.91
N ASN A 389 19.65 19.11 34.64
CA ASN A 389 20.75 18.46 33.94
C ASN A 389 21.98 19.37 33.94
N PRO A 390 23.15 18.94 34.47
CA PRO A 390 24.32 19.79 34.63
C PRO A 390 24.94 20.25 33.30
N LYS A 391 24.52 19.69 32.17
CA LYS A 391 24.92 20.13 30.83
C LYS A 391 24.12 21.32 30.32
N LEU A 392 23.04 21.71 31.00
CA LEU A 392 22.14 22.81 30.62
C LEU A 392 22.38 24.01 31.53
N ASP A 393 22.73 25.15 30.95
CA ASP A 393 23.00 26.38 31.70
C ASP A 393 21.73 27.25 31.86
N PHE A 394 20.91 26.88 32.85
CA PHE A 394 19.77 27.69 33.29
C PHE A 394 20.17 28.84 34.24
N ALA A 395 21.37 28.81 34.83
CA ALA A 395 21.78 29.78 35.83
C ALA A 395 22.22 31.12 35.24
N SER A 396 22.86 31.08 34.06
CA SER A 396 23.39 32.28 33.39
C SER A 396 22.53 32.75 32.21
N GLY A 397 21.60 31.91 31.74
CA GLY A 397 20.75 32.16 30.59
C GLY A 397 19.39 32.82 30.89
N PRO A 398 18.59 33.08 29.84
CA PRO A 398 17.27 33.70 29.96
C PRO A 398 16.19 32.73 30.46
N LEU A 399 16.45 31.43 30.39
CA LEU A 399 15.49 30.35 30.65
C LEU A 399 15.58 29.85 32.10
N TYR A 400 14.45 29.44 32.67
CA TYR A 400 14.38 28.67 33.92
C TYR A 400 13.28 27.60 33.86
N VAL A 401 13.44 26.50 34.61
CA VAL A 401 12.42 25.43 34.69
C VAL A 401 11.56 25.65 35.95
N PRO A 402 10.24 25.85 35.83
CA PRO A 402 9.37 26.06 36.99
C PRO A 402 9.16 24.77 37.78
N THR A 403 9.29 24.84 39.12
CA THR A 403 9.09 23.70 40.04
C THR A 403 7.80 23.78 40.84
N SER A 404 7.08 24.90 40.75
CA SER A 404 5.79 25.15 41.39
C SER A 404 4.85 25.91 40.47
N LEU A 405 3.55 25.87 40.76
CA LEU A 405 2.56 26.71 40.08
C LEU A 405 2.71 28.17 40.51
N GLU A 406 2.97 29.06 39.56
CA GLU A 406 3.33 30.46 39.83
C GLU A 406 2.45 31.43 39.03
N PRO A 407 2.04 32.58 39.60
CA PRO A 407 1.36 33.63 38.84
C PRO A 407 2.25 34.16 37.70
N TRP A 408 1.69 34.33 36.52
CA TRP A 408 2.39 34.95 35.39
C TRP A 408 2.13 36.47 35.39
N GLU A 409 2.99 37.20 36.08
CA GLU A 409 2.99 38.67 36.07
C GLU A 409 3.64 39.21 34.79
N SER A 410 3.01 40.20 34.15
CA SER A 410 3.49 40.81 32.90
C SER A 410 3.02 42.27 32.80
N ASP A 411 3.91 43.16 32.34
CA ASP A 411 3.62 44.58 32.11
C ASP A 411 2.86 44.85 30.78
N GLY A 412 2.76 43.83 29.93
CA GLY A 412 2.05 43.83 28.66
C GLY A 412 1.33 42.49 28.41
N PRO A 413 0.86 42.22 27.18
CA PRO A 413 0.20 40.96 26.91
C PRO A 413 1.17 39.79 27.10
N ARG A 414 0.72 38.74 27.80
CA ARG A 414 1.46 37.50 27.98
C ARG A 414 1.69 36.82 26.63
N ARG A 415 2.92 36.38 26.39
CA ARG A 415 3.33 35.72 25.15
C ARG A 415 4.12 34.45 25.42
N CYS A 416 3.89 33.42 24.63
CA CYS A 416 4.63 32.17 24.70
C CYS A 416 5.06 31.66 23.31
N GLY A 417 6.12 30.86 23.30
CA GLY A 417 6.57 30.10 22.14
C GLY A 417 6.22 28.61 22.27
N VAL A 418 5.88 27.96 21.17
CA VAL A 418 5.62 26.51 21.09
C VAL A 418 6.53 25.90 20.02
N SER A 419 7.35 24.92 20.38
CA SER A 419 8.30 24.25 19.47
C SER A 419 7.95 22.79 19.23
N ALA A 420 8.15 22.32 18.00
CA ALA A 420 8.10 20.89 17.66
C ALA A 420 9.15 20.54 16.60
N PHE A 421 9.96 19.51 16.87
CA PHE A 421 11.06 19.10 16.00
C PHE A 421 10.82 17.66 15.53
N GLY A 422 10.77 17.45 14.22
CA GLY A 422 10.54 16.15 13.60
C GLY A 422 11.83 15.35 13.56
N LEU A 423 11.73 14.03 13.76
CA LEU A 423 12.88 13.13 13.74
C LEU A 423 13.71 13.22 12.45
N GLY A 424 13.09 13.55 11.32
CA GLY A 424 13.80 13.73 10.04
C GLY A 424 14.46 15.10 9.84
N GLY A 425 14.35 16.02 10.81
CA GLY A 425 14.97 17.35 10.77
C GLY A 425 14.02 18.51 10.45
N THR A 426 12.76 18.26 10.10
CA THR A 426 11.76 19.34 9.90
C THR A 426 11.35 19.94 11.25
N ASN A 427 11.49 21.25 11.40
CA ASN A 427 11.21 21.96 12.64
C ASN A 427 10.08 22.97 12.46
N ALA A 428 9.28 23.19 13.50
CA ALA A 428 8.22 24.19 13.52
C ALA A 428 8.21 24.97 14.85
N HIS A 429 7.91 26.27 14.75
CA HIS A 429 7.72 27.14 15.92
C HIS A 429 6.55 28.11 15.71
N ALA A 430 5.77 28.34 16.76
CA ALA A 430 4.67 29.30 16.78
C ALA A 430 4.73 30.22 18.01
N VAL A 431 4.38 31.49 17.81
CA VAL A 431 4.30 32.51 18.87
C VAL A 431 2.83 32.82 19.14
N LEU A 432 2.42 32.70 20.40
CA LEU A 432 1.07 32.99 20.86
C LEU A 432 1.06 34.20 21.79
N GLU A 433 -0.05 34.90 21.80
CA GLU A 433 -0.36 36.03 22.69
C GLU A 433 -1.73 35.81 23.33
N GLU A 434 -1.87 36.22 24.60
CA GLU A 434 -3.18 36.20 25.28
C GLU A 434 -4.20 37.13 24.60
N PHE A 435 -5.48 36.79 24.72
CA PHE A 435 -6.56 37.65 24.27
C PHE A 435 -7.45 38.04 25.45
N THR A 436 -7.63 39.34 25.69
CA THR A 436 -8.53 39.85 26.73
C THR A 436 -9.67 40.62 26.07
N ALA A 437 -10.90 40.11 26.20
CA ALA A 437 -12.09 40.81 25.75
C ALA A 437 -12.51 41.90 26.75
N ALA A 438 -13.07 43.00 26.26
CA ALA A 438 -13.74 43.99 27.11
C ALA A 438 -15.11 43.42 27.55
N ASP A 439 -15.29 43.24 28.86
CA ASP A 439 -16.47 42.57 29.42
C ASP A 439 -17.35 43.54 30.21
N GLU A 440 -18.20 44.27 29.48
CA GLU A 440 -19.25 45.10 30.06
C GLU A 440 -20.54 44.92 29.24
N ARG A 441 -21.38 43.94 29.60
CA ARG A 441 -22.75 43.87 29.10
C ARG A 441 -23.76 43.55 30.21
N PRO A 442 -24.93 44.20 30.21
CA PRO A 442 -25.99 43.91 31.16
C PRO A 442 -26.60 42.53 30.89
N ALA A 443 -26.92 41.80 31.95
CA ALA A 443 -27.61 40.51 31.87
C ALA A 443 -28.96 40.64 31.17
N SER A 444 -29.33 39.66 30.35
CA SER A 444 -30.71 39.56 29.83
C SER A 444 -31.70 39.22 30.92
N SER A 445 -32.94 39.68 30.71
CA SER A 445 -34.12 39.25 31.43
C SER A 445 -35.10 38.59 30.47
N GLY A 446 -35.74 37.49 30.89
CA GLY A 446 -36.83 36.86 30.13
C GLY A 446 -36.69 35.36 30.02
N GLU A 447 -37.54 34.78 29.18
CA GLU A 447 -37.52 33.36 28.82
C GLU A 447 -36.62 33.13 27.59
N HIS A 448 -35.81 32.07 27.63
CA HIS A 448 -34.89 31.70 26.57
C HIS A 448 -35.06 30.22 26.22
N LEU A 449 -34.89 29.86 24.94
CA LEU A 449 -35.03 28.48 24.47
C LEU A 449 -33.68 27.76 24.51
N PHE A 450 -33.53 26.74 25.34
CA PHE A 450 -32.37 25.86 25.35
C PHE A 450 -32.67 24.58 24.58
N THR A 451 -31.74 24.15 23.73
CA THR A 451 -31.91 22.98 22.84
C THR A 451 -30.72 22.04 22.92
N LEU A 452 -30.99 20.74 23.00
CA LEU A 452 -29.97 19.69 22.88
C LEU A 452 -30.38 18.70 21.80
N SER A 453 -29.39 18.11 21.15
CA SER A 453 -29.57 17.05 20.18
C SER A 453 -28.42 16.04 20.25
N ALA A 454 -28.71 14.78 19.99
CA ALA A 454 -27.68 13.75 19.84
C ALA A 454 -28.07 12.66 18.84
N ALA A 455 -27.06 12.02 18.26
CA ALA A 455 -27.20 10.96 17.27
C ALA A 455 -27.87 9.71 17.87
N THR A 456 -27.57 9.41 19.15
CA THR A 456 -28.18 8.31 19.90
C THR A 456 -28.82 8.80 21.20
N ILE A 457 -29.79 8.04 21.71
CA ILE A 457 -30.41 8.34 23.01
C ILE A 457 -29.39 8.27 24.16
N LYS A 458 -28.40 7.36 24.08
CA LYS A 458 -27.31 7.24 25.06
C LYS A 458 -26.48 8.52 25.10
N SER A 459 -26.10 9.04 23.93
CA SER A 459 -25.36 10.29 23.79
C SER A 459 -26.17 11.47 24.34
N LEU A 460 -27.48 11.54 24.05
CA LEU A 460 -28.36 12.58 24.58
C LEU A 460 -28.40 12.58 26.11
N THR A 461 -28.64 11.42 26.72
CA THR A 461 -28.66 11.26 28.18
C THR A 461 -27.35 11.71 28.82
N ARG A 462 -26.21 11.27 28.27
CA ARG A 462 -24.87 11.64 28.74
C ARG A 462 -24.59 13.14 28.62
N ILE A 463 -25.05 13.78 27.54
CA ILE A 463 -24.92 15.24 27.36
C ILE A 463 -25.72 15.98 28.43
N VAL A 464 -26.96 15.54 28.71
CA VAL A 464 -27.79 16.14 29.77
C VAL A 464 -27.10 16.01 31.14
N GLU A 465 -26.57 14.83 31.48
CA GLU A 465 -25.80 14.62 32.72
C GLU A 465 -24.54 15.49 32.82
N ARG A 466 -23.83 15.69 31.70
CA ARG A 466 -22.67 16.60 31.64
C ARG A 466 -23.07 18.05 31.89
N HIS A 467 -24.19 18.51 31.33
CA HIS A 467 -24.70 19.85 31.58
C HIS A 467 -25.08 20.07 33.05
N ILE A 468 -25.76 19.10 33.67
CA ILE A 468 -26.08 19.19 35.11
C ILE A 468 -24.80 19.28 35.95
N ARG A 469 -23.80 18.40 35.69
CA ARG A 469 -22.51 18.45 36.42
C ARG A 469 -21.77 19.76 36.21
N PHE A 470 -21.78 20.30 35.00
CA PHE A 470 -21.15 21.58 34.69
C PHE A 470 -21.82 22.74 35.43
N ILE A 471 -23.16 22.76 35.50
CA ILE A 471 -23.91 23.77 36.24
C ILE A 471 -23.65 23.63 37.75
N ASP A 472 -23.75 22.40 38.30
CA ASP A 472 -23.52 22.11 39.72
C ASP A 472 -22.07 22.44 40.14
N GLY A 473 -21.10 22.34 39.22
CA GLY A 473 -19.71 22.75 39.41
C GLY A 473 -19.44 24.27 39.26
N GLY A 474 -20.48 25.08 39.04
CA GLY A 474 -20.35 26.53 38.88
C GLY A 474 -19.93 27.00 37.48
N GLY A 475 -19.99 26.13 36.46
CA GLY A 475 -19.55 26.44 35.09
C GLY A 475 -20.31 27.56 34.39
N LEU A 476 -21.50 27.94 34.89
CA LEU A 476 -22.29 29.07 34.41
C LEU A 476 -22.23 30.31 35.32
N ALA A 477 -21.34 30.33 36.32
CA ALA A 477 -21.21 31.49 37.20
C ALA A 477 -20.79 32.74 36.40
N GLY A 478 -21.61 33.80 36.45
CA GLY A 478 -21.36 35.05 35.72
C GLY A 478 -21.66 34.99 34.22
N VAL A 479 -22.14 33.86 33.70
CA VAL A 479 -22.50 33.70 32.29
C VAL A 479 -23.99 34.00 32.10
N ASP A 480 -24.34 34.82 31.11
CA ASP A 480 -25.73 35.14 30.81
C ASP A 480 -26.44 33.94 30.15
N ILE A 481 -27.63 33.61 30.64
CA ILE A 481 -28.41 32.46 30.18
C ILE A 481 -28.80 32.57 28.70
N ALA A 482 -28.97 33.78 28.17
CA ALA A 482 -29.24 33.97 26.74
C ALA A 482 -28.06 33.51 25.87
N ASP A 483 -26.82 33.75 26.29
CA ASP A 483 -25.62 33.32 25.56
C ASP A 483 -25.43 31.79 25.66
N VAL A 484 -25.82 31.18 26.80
CA VAL A 484 -25.91 29.71 26.97
C VAL A 484 -26.90 29.12 25.97
N CYS A 485 -28.12 29.67 25.91
CA CYS A 485 -29.15 29.22 24.98
C CYS A 485 -28.73 29.43 23.51
N TYR A 486 -28.18 30.60 23.19
CA TYR A 486 -27.65 30.89 21.84
C TYR A 486 -26.56 29.89 21.44
N THR A 487 -25.58 29.66 22.30
CA THR A 487 -24.49 28.71 22.04
C THR A 487 -25.08 27.32 21.76
N SER A 488 -26.01 26.84 22.60
CA SER A 488 -26.62 25.53 22.42
C SER A 488 -27.36 25.37 21.08
N GLN A 489 -27.93 26.46 20.57
CA GLN A 489 -28.65 26.50 19.29
C GLN A 489 -27.71 26.52 18.07
N VAL A 490 -26.59 27.25 18.15
CA VAL A 490 -25.71 27.49 16.99
C VAL A 490 -24.49 26.56 16.93
N SER A 491 -24.08 25.97 18.06
CA SER A 491 -22.93 25.06 18.15
C SER A 491 -23.28 23.61 17.84
N ARG A 492 -24.56 23.21 17.95
CA ARG A 492 -24.97 21.80 17.81
C ARG A 492 -25.85 21.59 16.59
N GLY A 493 -25.55 20.53 15.83
CA GLY A 493 -26.33 20.15 14.65
C GLY A 493 -27.68 19.53 15.02
N GLY A 494 -28.64 19.53 14.10
CA GLY A 494 -29.94 18.89 14.30
C GLY A 494 -29.90 17.36 14.24
N HIS A 495 -29.30 16.68 15.23
CA HIS A 495 -29.33 15.21 15.30
C HIS A 495 -30.73 14.62 15.51
N ARG A 496 -30.89 13.30 15.38
CA ARG A 496 -32.18 12.58 15.46
C ARG A 496 -32.90 12.78 16.80
N HIS A 497 -32.22 12.61 17.93
CA HIS A 497 -32.83 12.76 19.25
C HIS A 497 -32.70 14.20 19.71
N ARG A 498 -33.83 14.88 19.96
CA ARG A 498 -33.86 16.32 20.21
C ARG A 498 -34.69 16.65 21.43
N VAL A 499 -34.20 17.59 22.24
CA VAL A 499 -34.89 18.13 23.40
C VAL A 499 -34.85 19.65 23.35
N ALA A 500 -35.95 20.28 23.73
CA ALA A 500 -36.06 21.72 23.87
C ALA A 500 -36.73 22.05 25.20
N VAL A 501 -36.18 23.01 25.93
CA VAL A 501 -36.75 23.53 27.19
C VAL A 501 -36.66 25.05 27.19
N VAL A 502 -37.71 25.71 27.66
CA VAL A 502 -37.69 27.16 27.89
C VAL A 502 -37.19 27.42 29.31
N VAL A 503 -36.24 28.32 29.50
CA VAL A 503 -35.55 28.58 30.78
C VAL A 503 -35.41 30.06 31.07
N THR A 504 -35.40 30.45 32.34
CA THR A 504 -35.19 31.85 32.76
C THR A 504 -33.80 32.13 33.33
N ASP A 505 -33.14 31.11 33.88
CA ASP A 505 -31.81 31.21 34.49
C ASP A 505 -31.15 29.83 34.56
N ALA A 506 -29.91 29.78 35.08
CA ALA A 506 -29.13 28.56 35.20
C ALA A 506 -29.74 27.53 36.17
N ALA A 507 -30.44 27.97 37.23
CA ALA A 507 -31.05 27.07 38.20
C ALA A 507 -32.30 26.39 37.62
N ASP A 508 -33.12 27.14 36.87
CA ASP A 508 -34.28 26.62 36.13
C ASP A 508 -33.85 25.65 35.03
N LEU A 509 -32.78 25.95 34.27
CA LEU A 509 -32.19 25.03 33.31
C LEU A 509 -31.77 23.72 33.99
N ARG A 510 -31.02 23.79 35.08
CA ARG A 510 -30.56 22.61 35.83
C ARG A 510 -31.73 21.76 36.36
N HIS A 511 -32.80 22.40 36.84
CA HIS A 511 -34.00 21.69 37.29
C HIS A 511 -34.69 20.95 36.14
N LYS A 512 -34.94 21.63 35.01
CA LYS A 512 -35.61 21.04 33.84
C LYS A 512 -34.81 19.90 33.21
N LEU A 513 -33.47 20.02 33.15
CA LEU A 513 -32.61 18.92 32.72
C LEU A 513 -32.70 17.70 33.65
N ALA A 514 -32.84 17.89 34.96
CA ALA A 514 -33.02 16.79 35.91
C ALA A 514 -34.39 16.10 35.79
N GLU A 515 -35.46 16.86 35.51
CA GLU A 515 -36.78 16.28 35.23
C GLU A 515 -36.78 15.44 33.94
N LEU A 516 -36.05 15.88 32.90
CA LEU A 516 -35.87 15.11 31.67
C LEU A 516 -35.15 13.77 31.91
N LEU A 517 -34.10 13.75 32.74
CA LEU A 517 -33.42 12.49 33.11
C LEU A 517 -34.31 11.55 33.93
N ALA A 518 -35.29 12.09 34.67
CA ALA A 518 -36.25 11.32 35.44
C ALA A 518 -37.46 10.84 34.60
N ASP A 519 -37.42 11.01 33.28
CA ASP A 519 -38.50 10.71 32.33
C ASP A 519 -39.83 11.40 32.68
N ARG A 520 -39.74 12.63 33.24
CA ARG A 520 -40.90 13.43 33.59
C ARG A 520 -41.19 14.48 32.52
N PRO A 521 -42.47 14.75 32.18
CA PRO A 521 -42.80 15.69 31.12
C PRO A 521 -42.38 17.13 31.46
N VAL A 522 -41.59 17.76 30.60
CA VAL A 522 -41.29 19.20 30.62
C VAL A 522 -41.96 19.86 29.41
N PRO A 523 -43.22 20.32 29.53
CA PRO A 523 -43.97 20.84 28.40
C PRO A 523 -43.42 22.20 27.92
N LEU A 524 -43.36 22.38 26.60
CA LEU A 524 -43.06 23.68 25.99
C LEU A 524 -44.27 24.61 26.10
N PRO A 525 -44.10 25.90 26.45
CA PRO A 525 -45.20 26.85 26.58
C PRO A 525 -45.92 27.13 25.25
N GLU A 526 -47.07 27.78 25.32
CA GLU A 526 -47.70 28.37 24.12
C GLU A 526 -46.97 29.68 23.72
N GLY A 527 -46.95 29.99 22.43
CA GLY A 527 -46.30 31.19 21.89
C GLY A 527 -44.99 30.92 21.14
N PRO A 528 -44.31 31.99 20.65
CA PRO A 528 -43.25 31.87 19.65
C PRO A 528 -42.07 30.97 20.04
N LEU A 529 -41.59 31.06 21.28
CA LEU A 529 -40.49 30.22 21.78
C LEU A 529 -40.90 28.74 21.83
N GLY A 530 -42.12 28.45 22.28
CA GLY A 530 -42.64 27.09 22.33
C GLY A 530 -42.91 26.50 20.94
N ASP A 531 -43.39 27.31 19.99
CA ASP A 531 -43.60 26.90 18.61
C ASP A 531 -42.28 26.54 17.93
N GLN A 532 -41.23 27.32 18.15
CA GLN A 532 -39.88 27.05 17.66
C GLN A 532 -39.28 25.80 18.30
N GLY A 533 -39.47 25.62 19.62
CA GLY A 533 -39.07 24.39 20.31
C GLY A 533 -39.78 23.14 19.75
N ARG A 534 -41.08 23.23 19.46
CA ARG A 534 -41.86 22.14 18.82
C ARG A 534 -41.42 21.87 17.40
N ALA A 535 -41.07 22.90 16.63
CA ALA A 535 -40.52 22.75 15.28
C ALA A 535 -39.17 22.01 15.32
N PHE A 536 -38.28 22.41 16.24
CA PHE A 536 -36.99 21.76 16.44
C PHE A 536 -37.13 20.29 16.79
N THR A 537 -37.95 19.93 17.78
CA THR A 537 -38.12 18.53 18.23
C THR A 537 -38.76 17.63 17.17
N ARG A 538 -39.47 18.19 16.19
CA ARG A 538 -40.05 17.45 15.05
C ARG A 538 -39.11 17.30 13.85
N GLY A 539 -37.86 17.76 13.93
CA GLY A 539 -36.94 17.67 12.80
C GLY A 539 -36.83 18.96 11.96
N GLY A 540 -37.68 19.95 12.18
CA GLY A 540 -37.75 21.17 11.36
C GLY A 540 -36.50 22.04 11.45
N GLN A 541 -36.23 22.81 10.38
CA GLN A 541 -35.22 23.87 10.41
C GLN A 541 -35.75 25.10 11.16
N VAL A 542 -34.91 25.66 12.03
CA VAL A 542 -35.28 26.76 12.90
C VAL A 542 -34.27 27.90 12.71
N ASP A 543 -34.78 29.10 12.40
CA ASP A 543 -33.94 30.30 12.31
C ASP A 543 -33.70 30.89 13.70
N TRP A 544 -32.62 30.45 14.34
CA TRP A 544 -32.24 30.91 15.67
C TRP A 544 -31.99 32.42 15.74
N ARG A 545 -31.59 33.09 14.64
CA ARG A 545 -31.33 34.54 14.66
C ARG A 545 -32.58 35.34 15.00
N SER A 546 -33.74 34.86 14.55
CA SER A 546 -35.03 35.49 14.83
C SER A 546 -35.38 35.54 16.32
N LEU A 547 -34.79 34.68 17.16
CA LEU A 547 -35.05 34.61 18.60
C LEU A 547 -34.23 35.61 19.44
N HIS A 548 -33.15 36.17 18.89
CA HIS A 548 -32.21 37.02 19.64
C HIS A 548 -32.33 38.52 19.32
N GLY A 549 -33.15 38.91 18.34
CA GLY A 549 -33.41 40.32 18.02
C GLY A 549 -32.15 41.12 17.65
N ASP A 550 -32.03 42.35 18.16
CA ASP A 550 -30.87 43.24 17.93
C ASP A 550 -29.70 42.96 18.89
N ARG A 551 -29.84 42.02 19.85
CA ARG A 551 -28.74 41.62 20.70
C ARG A 551 -27.70 40.91 19.83
N ALA A 552 -26.42 41.19 20.03
CA ALA A 552 -25.32 40.39 19.48
C ALA A 552 -24.93 39.33 20.51
N PRO A 553 -25.58 38.15 20.53
CA PRO A 553 -25.23 37.07 21.46
C PRO A 553 -23.83 36.56 21.16
N ARG A 554 -23.18 35.99 22.17
CA ARG A 554 -21.81 35.49 22.08
C ARG A 554 -21.78 33.98 22.24
N VAL A 555 -20.83 33.32 21.57
CA VAL A 555 -20.49 31.93 21.86
C VAL A 555 -19.82 31.88 23.24
N VAL A 556 -20.37 31.09 24.15
CA VAL A 556 -19.81 30.84 25.48
C VAL A 556 -19.47 29.37 25.64
N ARG A 557 -18.61 29.06 26.60
CA ARG A 557 -18.20 27.69 26.84
C ARG A 557 -19.34 26.85 27.40
N LEU A 558 -19.60 25.70 26.77
CA LEU A 558 -20.54 24.68 27.22
C LEU A 558 -19.89 23.28 27.19
N PRO A 559 -20.42 22.29 27.93
CA PRO A 559 -19.90 20.92 27.89
C PRO A 559 -20.01 20.32 26.49
N ALA A 560 -18.91 19.78 25.96
CA ALA A 560 -18.90 19.22 24.61
C ALA A 560 -19.72 17.92 24.49
N TYR A 561 -20.03 17.53 23.24
CA TYR A 561 -20.78 16.33 22.88
C TYR A 561 -20.26 15.09 23.61
N ALA A 562 -21.18 14.24 24.07
CA ALA A 562 -20.85 12.98 24.72
C ALA A 562 -21.16 11.82 23.76
N PHE A 563 -20.13 11.33 23.09
CA PHE A 563 -20.24 10.21 22.15
C PHE A 563 -20.74 8.92 22.82
N ASP A 564 -21.46 8.10 22.05
CA ASP A 564 -21.67 6.69 22.36
C ASP A 564 -20.32 5.97 22.39
N GLU A 565 -20.18 5.01 23.30
CA GLU A 565 -18.92 4.26 23.50
C GLU A 565 -19.03 2.82 22.99
N SER A 566 -19.82 2.62 21.93
CA SER A 566 -19.95 1.33 21.23
C SER A 566 -18.60 0.82 20.73
N THR A 567 -18.33 -0.46 20.96
CA THR A 567 -17.09 -1.12 20.52
C THR A 567 -17.04 -1.20 19.00
N ALA A 568 -15.92 -0.77 18.45
CA ALA A 568 -15.56 -0.79 17.04
C ALA A 568 -14.14 -1.36 16.93
N TRP A 569 -14.03 -2.69 17.00
CA TRP A 569 -12.75 -3.38 16.94
C TRP A 569 -12.91 -4.77 16.35
N VAL A 570 -11.98 -5.17 15.48
CA VAL A 570 -11.93 -6.52 14.93
C VAL A 570 -11.21 -7.43 15.91
N SER A 571 -11.88 -8.48 16.40
CA SER A 571 -11.24 -9.47 17.28
C SER A 571 -10.30 -10.38 16.48
N PHE A 572 -9.10 -10.62 17.01
CA PHE A 572 -8.18 -11.59 16.42
C PHE A 572 -8.69 -13.01 16.73
N PRO A 573 -8.75 -13.94 15.75
CA PRO A 573 -9.37 -15.24 15.97
C PRO A 573 -8.47 -16.16 16.77
N ASP A 574 -8.97 -16.78 17.86
CA ASP A 574 -8.19 -17.74 18.67
C ASP A 574 -7.78 -18.99 17.87
N THR A 575 -8.56 -19.32 16.84
CA THR A 575 -8.34 -20.45 15.93
C THR A 575 -7.23 -20.19 14.92
N TRP A 576 -6.56 -19.03 14.95
CA TRP A 576 -5.48 -18.72 13.99
C TRP A 576 -4.42 -19.81 13.95
N ARG A 577 -4.14 -20.50 15.06
CA ARG A 577 -3.21 -21.65 15.12
C ARG A 577 -3.72 -22.87 14.35
N GLU A 578 -5.03 -23.09 14.35
CA GLU A 578 -5.69 -24.16 13.59
C GLU A 578 -5.82 -23.78 12.12
N THR A 579 -6.06 -22.50 11.81
CA THR A 579 -6.01 -21.96 10.44
C THR A 579 -4.58 -21.97 9.90
N MET A 580 -3.60 -21.81 10.80
CA MET A 580 -2.17 -22.01 10.60
C MET A 580 -1.71 -23.43 10.87
N ASN A 581 -2.61 -24.43 10.99
CA ASN A 581 -2.28 -25.77 10.47
C ASN A 581 -2.15 -25.59 8.96
N LEU A 582 -1.03 -24.97 8.57
CA LEU A 582 -0.16 -25.44 7.52
C LEU A 582 -0.03 -26.94 7.78
N VAL A 583 -1.05 -27.69 7.34
CA VAL A 583 -0.79 -28.92 6.66
C VAL A 583 0.20 -28.46 5.59
N THR A 584 1.49 -28.53 5.94
CA THR A 584 2.43 -29.22 5.10
C THR A 584 1.71 -30.52 4.82
N THR A 585 0.86 -30.52 3.80
CA THR A 585 0.74 -31.70 3.01
C THR A 585 2.20 -31.98 2.73
N ASP A 586 2.64 -33.14 3.17
CA ASP A 586 3.67 -33.90 2.46
C ASP A 586 3.24 -33.91 0.98
N GLU A 587 3.31 -32.77 0.29
CA GLU A 587 3.47 -32.73 -1.13
C GLU A 587 4.91 -33.21 -1.27
N ARG A 588 5.01 -34.54 -1.31
CA ARG A 588 6.10 -35.23 -1.97
C ARG A 588 6.42 -34.44 -3.23
N HIS A 589 7.71 -34.21 -3.39
CA HIS A 589 8.41 -33.40 -4.38
C HIS A 589 7.67 -33.14 -5.70
N PRO A 590 7.85 -31.93 -6.29
CA PRO A 590 6.96 -31.39 -7.30
C PRO A 590 6.84 -32.31 -8.51
N VAL A 591 5.57 -32.61 -8.84
CA VAL A 591 5.17 -33.13 -10.13
C VAL A 591 5.76 -32.23 -11.21
N THR A 592 6.73 -32.76 -11.94
CA THR A 592 7.36 -32.06 -13.05
C THR A 592 6.45 -32.11 -14.27
N HIS A 593 6.31 -30.99 -14.96
CA HIS A 593 5.70 -30.95 -16.28
C HIS A 593 6.81 -30.86 -17.33
N ASP A 594 6.47 -31.08 -18.59
CA ASP A 594 7.38 -30.84 -19.70
C ASP A 594 6.59 -30.53 -20.97
N VAL A 595 7.31 -30.32 -22.07
CA VAL A 595 6.74 -30.21 -23.40
C VAL A 595 7.34 -31.27 -24.30
N GLU A 596 6.47 -32.12 -24.83
CA GLU A 596 6.81 -33.15 -25.79
C GLU A 596 6.33 -32.78 -27.18
N PHE A 597 7.06 -33.21 -28.21
CA PHE A 597 6.61 -33.15 -29.59
C PHE A 597 5.96 -34.49 -29.94
N GLN A 598 4.62 -34.48 -30.06
CA GLN A 598 3.85 -35.69 -30.33
C GLN A 598 3.41 -35.73 -31.80
N GLU A 599 3.42 -36.93 -32.38
CA GLU A 599 2.90 -37.14 -33.73
C GLU A 599 1.40 -36.84 -33.78
N THR A 600 1.02 -36.05 -34.77
CA THR A 600 -0.37 -35.65 -35.01
C THR A 600 -0.72 -35.92 -36.48
N PRO A 601 -2.00 -36.20 -36.82
CA PRO A 601 -2.39 -36.43 -38.20
C PRO A 601 -2.00 -35.27 -39.12
N ALA A 602 -1.61 -35.60 -40.36
CA ALA A 602 -1.28 -34.61 -41.39
C ALA A 602 -2.38 -33.55 -41.53
N ALA A 603 -1.99 -32.30 -41.73
CA ALA A 603 -2.93 -31.20 -41.93
C ALA A 603 -3.87 -31.50 -43.09
N ARG A 604 -5.16 -31.24 -42.88
CA ARG A 604 -6.17 -31.39 -43.95
C ARG A 604 -5.90 -30.34 -45.02
N ALA A 605 -5.76 -30.78 -46.26
CA ALA A 605 -5.64 -29.87 -47.40
C ALA A 605 -6.91 -29.00 -47.53
N VAL A 606 -6.79 -27.72 -47.18
CA VAL A 606 -7.85 -26.73 -47.39
C VAL A 606 -7.65 -26.08 -48.75
N SER A 607 -8.71 -25.99 -49.55
CA SER A 607 -8.69 -25.20 -50.77
C SER A 607 -8.78 -23.71 -50.41
N ALA A 608 -7.72 -22.95 -50.65
CA ALA A 608 -7.66 -21.51 -50.42
C ALA A 608 -7.55 -20.72 -51.75
N PRO A 609 -8.57 -20.77 -52.63
CA PRO A 609 -8.49 -20.21 -53.98
C PRO A 609 -8.41 -18.68 -54.02
N ASN A 610 -8.72 -17.99 -52.91
CA ASN A 610 -8.62 -16.55 -52.76
C ASN A 610 -7.42 -16.11 -51.89
N ALA A 611 -6.50 -17.03 -51.55
CA ALA A 611 -5.32 -16.67 -50.76
C ALA A 611 -4.39 -15.78 -51.58
N LYS A 612 -4.03 -14.62 -51.02
CA LYS A 612 -2.95 -13.77 -51.55
C LYS A 612 -1.79 -13.89 -50.58
N VAL A 613 -0.72 -14.54 -51.03
CA VAL A 613 0.44 -14.87 -50.20
C VAL A 613 1.58 -13.91 -50.48
N LEU A 614 2.10 -13.26 -49.45
CA LEU A 614 3.32 -12.46 -49.46
C LEU A 614 4.38 -13.19 -48.62
N ALA A 615 5.58 -13.41 -49.15
CA ALA A 615 6.65 -14.09 -48.43
C ALA A 615 7.92 -13.23 -48.35
N LEU A 616 8.44 -13.07 -47.13
CA LEU A 616 9.72 -12.41 -46.85
C LEU A 616 10.81 -13.48 -46.81
N VAL A 617 11.80 -13.40 -47.70
CA VAL A 617 12.84 -14.44 -47.85
C VAL A 617 14.24 -13.84 -47.88
N ASP A 618 15.21 -14.62 -47.40
CA ASP A 618 16.63 -14.37 -47.60
C ASP A 618 17.09 -15.04 -48.90
N PRO A 619 17.52 -14.26 -49.93
CA PRO A 619 17.95 -14.82 -51.21
C PRO A 619 19.21 -15.70 -51.11
N ASP A 620 19.95 -15.62 -50.00
CA ASP A 620 21.13 -16.46 -49.75
C ASP A 620 20.75 -17.87 -49.22
N THR A 621 19.46 -18.16 -49.06
CA THR A 621 18.93 -19.46 -48.59
C THR A 621 18.04 -20.13 -49.63
N ASP A 622 17.61 -21.37 -49.38
CA ASP A 622 16.66 -22.09 -50.25
C ASP A 622 15.18 -21.85 -49.89
N ALA A 623 14.88 -20.87 -49.03
CA ALA A 623 13.53 -20.55 -48.57
C ALA A 623 12.53 -20.34 -49.72
N GLU A 624 12.91 -19.59 -50.75
CA GLU A 624 12.05 -19.32 -51.92
C GLU A 624 11.69 -20.61 -52.66
N LYS A 625 12.64 -21.53 -52.82
CA LYS A 625 12.42 -22.83 -53.46
C LYS A 625 11.43 -23.69 -52.68
N VAL A 626 11.53 -23.68 -51.35
CA VAL A 626 10.61 -24.41 -50.47
C VAL A 626 9.21 -23.79 -50.48
N LEU A 627 9.12 -22.47 -50.41
CA LEU A 627 7.85 -21.73 -50.36
C LEU A 627 7.13 -21.67 -51.72
N ALA A 628 7.81 -21.94 -52.84
CA ALA A 628 7.16 -22.12 -54.14
C ALA A 628 6.06 -23.20 -54.11
N ALA A 629 6.12 -24.13 -53.14
CA ALA A 629 5.08 -25.11 -52.87
C ALA A 629 3.70 -24.51 -52.55
N LEU A 630 3.63 -23.27 -52.07
CA LEU A 630 2.37 -22.63 -51.66
C LEU A 630 1.49 -22.23 -52.87
N GLY A 631 2.06 -22.14 -54.07
CA GLY A 631 1.36 -21.77 -55.31
C GLY A 631 1.73 -20.36 -55.77
N ASP A 632 0.74 -19.49 -55.90
CA ASP A 632 0.94 -18.10 -56.31
C ASP A 632 1.41 -17.25 -55.12
N VAL A 633 2.74 -17.06 -55.01
CA VAL A 633 3.40 -16.34 -53.91
C VAL A 633 4.15 -15.13 -54.46
N ARG A 634 3.91 -13.97 -53.84
CA ARG A 634 4.73 -12.77 -54.06
C ARG A 634 5.91 -12.78 -53.09
N PHE A 635 7.14 -12.78 -53.61
CA PHE A 635 8.36 -12.75 -52.79
C PHE A 635 8.90 -11.33 -52.63
N LEU A 636 9.25 -10.96 -51.39
CA LEU A 636 10.09 -9.80 -51.07
C LEU A 636 11.43 -10.32 -50.54
N ARG A 637 12.52 -9.99 -51.22
CA ARG A 637 13.87 -10.52 -50.93
C ARG A 637 14.71 -9.48 -50.21
N LEU A 638 15.47 -9.92 -49.21
CA LEU A 638 16.43 -9.05 -48.55
C LEU A 638 17.41 -8.45 -49.57
N GLY A 639 17.66 -7.15 -49.48
CA GLY A 639 18.53 -6.41 -50.40
C GLY A 639 17.88 -6.00 -51.73
N GLU A 640 16.63 -6.40 -52.00
CA GLU A 640 15.88 -5.98 -53.19
C GLU A 640 14.90 -4.84 -52.88
N PRO A 641 14.55 -3.98 -53.88
CA PRO A 641 13.59 -2.90 -53.71
C PRO A 641 12.16 -3.42 -53.48
N ILE A 642 11.44 -2.81 -52.54
CA ILE A 642 9.99 -3.02 -52.33
C ILE A 642 9.25 -2.10 -53.31
N GLU A 643 8.23 -2.63 -54.01
CA GLU A 643 7.48 -1.90 -55.04
C GLU A 643 6.98 -0.53 -54.53
N GLY A 644 7.44 0.55 -55.17
CA GLY A 644 7.07 1.93 -54.83
C GLY A 644 7.84 2.59 -53.68
N GLY A 645 8.95 2.01 -53.18
CA GLY A 645 9.67 2.57 -52.03
C GLY A 645 11.10 2.06 -51.78
N SER A 646 11.44 1.77 -50.53
CA SER A 646 12.80 1.50 -50.05
C SER A 646 13.29 0.08 -50.34
N VAL A 647 14.60 -0.16 -50.17
CA VAL A 647 15.19 -1.50 -50.24
C VAL A 647 14.84 -2.28 -48.98
N PHE A 648 14.48 -3.56 -49.11
CA PHE A 648 14.14 -4.40 -47.97
C PHE A 648 15.39 -4.78 -47.19
N HIS A 649 15.63 -4.09 -46.08
CA HIS A 649 16.67 -4.40 -45.10
C HIS A 649 16.05 -4.84 -43.77
N ALA A 650 16.59 -5.91 -43.18
CA ALA A 650 16.01 -6.56 -42.00
C ALA A 650 15.95 -5.65 -40.74
N GLY A 651 16.80 -4.62 -40.67
CA GLY A 651 16.83 -3.66 -39.57
C GLY A 651 16.14 -2.33 -39.86
N ASP A 652 15.55 -2.14 -41.05
CA ASP A 652 14.96 -0.85 -41.45
C ASP A 652 13.47 -0.79 -41.13
N THR A 653 13.10 0.05 -40.15
CA THR A 653 11.69 0.26 -39.76
C THR A 653 10.82 0.74 -40.92
N ALA A 654 11.34 1.60 -41.81
CA ALA A 654 10.56 2.14 -42.92
C ALA A 654 10.16 1.05 -43.93
N ALA A 655 11.03 0.07 -44.15
CA ALA A 655 10.73 -1.09 -44.99
C ALA A 655 9.54 -1.90 -44.43
N TYR A 656 9.49 -2.12 -43.12
CA TYR A 656 8.38 -2.85 -42.48
C TYR A 656 7.06 -2.08 -42.49
N GLU A 657 7.08 -0.75 -42.35
CA GLU A 657 5.89 0.08 -42.52
C GLU A 657 5.32 -0.03 -43.95
N GLN A 658 6.18 -0.09 -44.96
CA GLN A 658 5.76 -0.30 -46.34
C GLN A 658 5.21 -1.72 -46.56
N ILE A 659 5.86 -2.75 -46.00
CA ILE A 659 5.35 -4.13 -46.03
C ILE A 659 3.97 -4.20 -45.38
N ALA A 660 3.76 -3.53 -44.23
CA ALA A 660 2.47 -3.50 -43.56
C ALA A 660 1.37 -2.84 -44.43
N ARG A 661 1.69 -1.79 -45.19
CA ARG A 661 0.75 -1.20 -46.17
C ARG A 661 0.40 -2.19 -47.29
N LEU A 662 1.40 -2.86 -47.86
CA LEU A 662 1.18 -3.90 -48.87
C LEU A 662 0.30 -5.03 -48.34
N VAL A 663 0.47 -5.39 -47.06
CA VAL A 663 -0.38 -6.38 -46.39
C VAL A 663 -1.82 -5.88 -46.27
N GLY A 664 -1.99 -4.62 -45.87
CA GLY A 664 -3.29 -3.93 -45.82
C GLY A 664 -4.01 -3.88 -47.17
N ASP A 665 -3.29 -3.91 -48.29
CA ASP A 665 -3.82 -3.93 -49.65
C ASP A 665 -4.31 -5.33 -50.11
N GLY A 666 -4.76 -6.14 -49.16
CA GLY A 666 -5.52 -7.36 -49.38
C GLY A 666 -4.73 -8.66 -49.35
N VAL A 667 -3.49 -8.66 -48.85
CA VAL A 667 -2.76 -9.91 -48.53
C VAL A 667 -3.50 -10.63 -47.41
N THR A 668 -3.75 -11.92 -47.58
CA THR A 668 -4.44 -12.73 -46.55
C THR A 668 -3.47 -13.56 -45.74
N HIS A 669 -2.35 -13.98 -46.33
CA HIS A 669 -1.32 -14.78 -45.68
C HIS A 669 0.04 -14.12 -45.86
N LEU A 670 0.71 -13.85 -44.75
CA LEU A 670 2.08 -13.34 -44.72
C LEU A 670 3.01 -14.44 -44.22
N VAL A 671 4.09 -14.70 -44.95
CA VAL A 671 5.10 -15.68 -44.58
C VAL A 671 6.39 -14.96 -44.22
N HIS A 672 6.88 -15.14 -42.99
CA HIS A 672 8.22 -14.72 -42.58
C HIS A 672 9.14 -15.94 -42.62
N ALA A 673 10.10 -15.94 -43.55
CA ALA A 673 11.00 -17.06 -43.80
C ALA A 673 12.45 -16.58 -44.02
N LEU A 674 12.93 -15.74 -43.11
CA LEU A 674 14.32 -15.26 -43.11
C LEU A 674 15.28 -16.23 -42.39
N ALA A 675 14.74 -17.11 -41.54
CA ALA A 675 15.46 -18.06 -40.69
C ALA A 675 15.58 -19.45 -41.35
N PHE A 676 16.31 -19.53 -42.45
CA PHE A 676 16.49 -20.74 -43.28
C PHE A 676 17.94 -21.25 -43.35
N GLU A 677 18.75 -20.92 -42.34
CA GLU A 677 20.13 -21.40 -42.25
C GLU A 677 20.18 -22.93 -42.01
N ASP A 678 21.12 -23.63 -42.64
CA ASP A 678 21.28 -25.09 -42.52
C ASP A 678 22.21 -25.52 -41.37
N THR A 679 22.95 -24.59 -40.77
CA THR A 679 23.94 -24.88 -39.72
C THR A 679 23.88 -23.83 -38.62
N PRO A 680 24.11 -24.18 -37.35
CA PRO A 680 24.21 -23.23 -36.24
C PRO A 680 25.28 -22.16 -36.50
N ALA A 681 25.09 -20.98 -35.90
CA ALA A 681 26.08 -19.91 -35.94
C ALA A 681 27.45 -20.37 -35.40
N SER A 682 28.50 -20.01 -36.12
CA SER A 682 29.87 -20.43 -35.83
C SER A 682 30.57 -19.57 -34.77
N ASP A 683 30.17 -18.31 -34.64
CA ASP A 683 30.70 -17.34 -33.68
C ASP A 683 29.63 -16.33 -33.24
N VAL A 684 29.99 -15.49 -32.27
CA VAL A 684 29.06 -14.51 -31.68
C VAL A 684 28.63 -13.43 -32.67
N ALA A 685 29.51 -13.02 -33.59
CA ALA A 685 29.19 -12.00 -34.59
C ALA A 685 28.14 -12.52 -35.58
N GLU A 686 28.21 -13.80 -35.91
CA GLU A 686 27.21 -14.49 -36.71
C GLU A 686 25.88 -14.63 -35.97
N VAL A 687 25.87 -14.98 -34.68
CA VAL A 687 24.64 -14.99 -33.87
C VAL A 687 24.00 -13.60 -33.85
N GLU A 688 24.76 -12.54 -33.57
CA GLU A 688 24.20 -11.18 -33.53
C GLU A 688 23.61 -10.77 -34.89
N ARG A 689 24.31 -11.08 -35.99
CA ARG A 689 23.82 -10.83 -37.34
C ARG A 689 22.53 -11.60 -37.63
N ARG A 690 22.45 -12.88 -37.25
CA ARG A 690 21.26 -13.73 -37.45
C ARG A 690 20.10 -13.29 -36.56
N THR A 691 20.32 -12.98 -35.29
CA THR A 691 19.30 -12.42 -34.39
C THR A 691 18.73 -11.12 -34.95
N GLY A 692 19.59 -10.22 -35.46
CA GLY A 692 19.17 -9.00 -36.15
C GLY A 692 18.35 -9.27 -37.42
N LYS A 693 18.77 -10.25 -38.24
CA LYS A 693 18.08 -10.62 -39.48
C LYS A 693 16.76 -11.36 -39.25
N ASN A 694 16.68 -12.24 -38.25
CA ASN A 694 15.63 -13.24 -38.10
C ASN A 694 14.62 -12.85 -37.02
N LEU A 695 15.10 -12.57 -35.81
CA LEU A 695 14.24 -12.25 -34.67
C LEU A 695 13.82 -10.77 -34.67
N HIS A 696 14.77 -9.87 -34.89
CA HIS A 696 14.51 -8.43 -34.87
C HIS A 696 13.65 -7.98 -36.05
N SER A 697 13.75 -8.66 -37.19
CA SER A 697 12.84 -8.46 -38.33
C SER A 697 11.40 -8.85 -38.01
N LEU A 698 11.19 -9.95 -37.27
CA LEU A 698 9.86 -10.35 -36.82
C LEU A 698 9.30 -9.33 -35.82
N PHE A 699 10.14 -8.83 -34.90
CA PHE A 699 9.77 -7.74 -33.99
C PHE A 699 9.32 -6.47 -34.71
N LEU A 700 10.12 -5.97 -35.67
CA LEU A 700 9.78 -4.78 -36.45
C LEU A 700 8.55 -4.99 -37.33
N LEU A 701 8.43 -6.18 -37.93
CA LEU A 701 7.26 -6.56 -38.72
C LEU A 701 5.99 -6.55 -37.88
N SER A 702 5.98 -7.24 -36.73
CA SER A 702 4.83 -7.27 -35.83
C SER A 702 4.42 -5.87 -35.38
N LYS A 703 5.38 -5.03 -35.02
CA LYS A 703 5.14 -3.62 -34.66
C LYS A 703 4.49 -2.84 -35.80
N ALA A 704 4.99 -2.98 -37.03
CA ALA A 704 4.44 -2.31 -38.20
C ALA A 704 3.03 -2.79 -38.55
N LEU A 705 2.77 -4.11 -38.49
CA LEU A 705 1.46 -4.70 -38.74
C LEU A 705 0.42 -4.22 -37.70
N MET A 706 0.78 -4.23 -36.41
CA MET A 706 -0.07 -3.74 -35.32
C MET A 706 -0.37 -2.24 -35.49
N ALA A 707 0.65 -1.43 -35.80
CA ALA A 707 0.49 0.00 -36.03
C ALA A 707 -0.40 0.32 -37.24
N ALA A 708 -0.35 -0.50 -38.29
CA ALA A 708 -1.19 -0.38 -39.47
C ALA A 708 -2.61 -0.93 -39.28
N GLY A 709 -2.90 -1.61 -38.16
CA GLY A 709 -4.22 -2.17 -37.86
C GLY A 709 -4.65 -3.32 -38.78
N VAL A 710 -3.68 -4.07 -39.33
CA VAL A 710 -3.95 -5.10 -40.34
C VAL A 710 -4.45 -6.40 -39.72
N LYS A 711 -5.26 -7.14 -40.48
CA LYS A 711 -5.73 -8.49 -40.14
C LYS A 711 -5.11 -9.47 -41.11
N VAL A 712 -4.31 -10.42 -40.61
CA VAL A 712 -3.55 -11.33 -41.48
C VAL A 712 -3.23 -12.64 -40.76
N ASP A 713 -3.14 -13.73 -41.51
CA ASP A 713 -2.56 -14.99 -41.03
C ASP A 713 -1.04 -14.94 -41.27
N LEU A 714 -0.26 -14.92 -40.20
CA LEU A 714 1.21 -14.85 -40.21
C LEU A 714 1.80 -16.24 -39.98
N ALA A 715 2.41 -16.81 -41.01
CA ALA A 715 3.20 -18.03 -40.91
C ALA A 715 4.69 -17.67 -40.74
N VAL A 716 5.28 -18.01 -39.59
CA VAL A 716 6.72 -17.93 -39.38
C VAL A 716 7.31 -19.29 -39.69
N VAL A 717 8.08 -19.38 -40.77
CA VAL A 717 8.62 -20.64 -41.28
C VAL A 717 10.13 -20.67 -41.06
N THR A 718 10.60 -21.71 -40.37
CA THR A 718 12.00 -21.89 -40.00
C THR A 718 12.57 -23.20 -40.55
N ARG A 719 13.88 -23.26 -40.77
CA ARG A 719 14.60 -24.49 -41.13
C ARG A 719 15.18 -25.15 -39.88
N THR A 720 14.70 -26.34 -39.54
CA THR A 720 15.24 -27.21 -38.48
C THR A 720 15.71 -26.43 -37.24
N ALA A 721 14.89 -25.50 -36.77
CA ALA A 721 15.22 -24.58 -35.69
C ALA A 721 14.86 -25.15 -34.32
N VAL A 722 13.84 -26.01 -34.26
CA VAL A 722 13.30 -26.57 -33.02
C VAL A 722 13.74 -28.02 -32.85
N CYS A 723 14.24 -28.37 -31.66
CA CYS A 723 14.72 -29.71 -31.34
C CYS A 723 13.53 -30.64 -31.03
N ALA A 724 13.09 -31.43 -32.02
CA ALA A 724 12.00 -32.37 -31.89
C ALA A 724 12.39 -33.54 -30.97
N GLU A 725 13.56 -34.12 -31.22
CA GLU A 725 14.12 -35.25 -30.46
C GLU A 725 15.42 -34.80 -29.75
N GLU A 726 15.65 -35.27 -28.53
CA GLU A 726 16.87 -34.91 -27.76
C GLU A 726 18.15 -35.27 -28.52
N GLY A 727 19.08 -34.33 -28.63
CA GLY A 727 20.33 -34.49 -29.38
C GLY A 727 20.19 -34.30 -30.90
N GLU A 728 19.02 -33.88 -31.41
CA GLU A 728 18.84 -33.51 -32.82
C GLU A 728 19.70 -32.29 -33.16
N ALA A 729 20.42 -32.35 -34.29
CA ALA A 729 21.17 -31.22 -34.81
C ALA A 729 20.21 -30.15 -35.35
N VAL A 730 20.14 -29.00 -34.68
CA VAL A 730 19.22 -27.90 -34.99
C VAL A 730 19.92 -26.55 -34.98
N VAL A 731 19.33 -25.57 -35.67
CA VAL A 731 19.76 -24.16 -35.63
C VAL A 731 19.03 -23.45 -34.49
N ALA A 732 19.43 -23.78 -33.26
CA ALA A 732 18.70 -23.42 -32.04
C ALA A 732 18.45 -21.91 -31.90
N GLU A 733 19.34 -21.03 -32.40
CA GLU A 733 19.14 -19.57 -32.36
C GLU A 733 17.84 -19.12 -33.05
N ASN A 734 17.38 -19.87 -34.05
CA ASN A 734 16.13 -19.58 -34.76
C ASN A 734 14.89 -20.04 -33.97
N ALA A 735 15.03 -20.88 -32.95
CA ALA A 735 13.91 -21.26 -32.07
C ALA A 735 13.36 -20.05 -31.31
N ALA A 736 14.16 -19.00 -31.09
CA ALA A 736 13.71 -17.76 -30.46
C ALA A 736 12.50 -17.12 -31.15
N LEU A 737 12.35 -17.32 -32.47
CA LEU A 737 11.19 -16.81 -33.22
C LEU A 737 9.88 -17.44 -32.73
N VAL A 738 9.91 -18.72 -32.32
CA VAL A 738 8.75 -19.43 -31.77
C VAL A 738 8.31 -18.81 -30.45
N GLY A 739 9.24 -18.59 -29.53
CA GLY A 739 8.97 -17.92 -28.26
C GLY A 739 8.36 -16.52 -28.46
N PHE A 740 8.90 -15.74 -29.41
CA PHE A 740 8.34 -14.43 -29.76
C PHE A 740 6.92 -14.52 -30.33
N GLY A 741 6.69 -15.41 -31.29
CA GLY A 741 5.41 -15.46 -32.00
C GLY A 741 4.25 -16.00 -31.17
N LYS A 742 4.51 -16.77 -30.12
CA LYS A 742 3.52 -17.14 -29.08
C LYS A 742 2.90 -15.92 -28.37
N VAL A 743 3.55 -14.75 -28.40
CA VAL A 743 3.06 -13.53 -27.75
C VAL A 743 2.24 -12.64 -28.69
N ILE A 744 2.56 -12.62 -29.98
CA ILE A 744 1.94 -11.74 -30.98
C ILE A 744 0.41 -11.85 -30.95
N GLY A 745 -0.13 -13.08 -31.05
CA GLY A 745 -1.57 -13.32 -31.08
C GLY A 745 -2.29 -12.98 -29.77
N ARG A 746 -1.57 -12.97 -28.64
CA ARG A 746 -2.09 -12.60 -27.31
C ARG A 746 -2.16 -11.10 -27.13
N GLU A 747 -1.25 -10.35 -27.74
CA GLU A 747 -1.26 -8.88 -27.72
C GLU A 747 -2.14 -8.27 -28.80
N TYR A 748 -2.26 -8.93 -29.96
CA TYR A 748 -3.05 -8.45 -31.08
C TYR A 748 -3.76 -9.61 -31.81
N PRO A 749 -4.96 -10.03 -31.38
CA PRO A 749 -5.67 -11.21 -31.89
C PRO A 749 -6.02 -11.19 -33.39
N TYR A 750 -5.87 -10.05 -34.05
CA TYR A 750 -6.09 -9.90 -35.49
C TYR A 750 -4.92 -10.40 -36.35
N ILE A 751 -3.75 -10.60 -35.75
CA ILE A 751 -2.62 -11.30 -36.37
C ILE A 751 -2.62 -12.71 -35.80
N LYS A 752 -3.05 -13.68 -36.60
CA LYS A 752 -3.04 -15.08 -36.18
C LYS A 752 -1.70 -15.69 -36.56
N VAL A 753 -0.97 -16.20 -35.57
CA VAL A 753 0.39 -16.68 -35.79
C VAL A 753 0.44 -18.19 -35.83
N LYS A 754 1.19 -18.71 -36.79
CA LYS A 754 1.52 -20.12 -36.91
C LYS A 754 3.02 -20.28 -37.11
N HIS A 755 3.64 -21.14 -36.32
CA HIS A 755 5.04 -21.54 -36.52
C HIS A 755 5.10 -22.88 -37.24
N VAL A 756 5.84 -22.92 -38.34
CA VAL A 756 6.06 -24.13 -39.13
C VAL A 756 7.56 -24.34 -39.28
N ASP A 757 8.11 -25.31 -38.55
CA ASP A 757 9.52 -25.66 -38.65
C ASP A 757 9.70 -26.86 -39.57
N VAL A 758 10.52 -26.73 -40.61
CA VAL A 758 10.65 -27.74 -41.66
C VAL A 758 12.06 -28.30 -41.74
N ASP A 759 12.17 -29.60 -42.02
CA ASP A 759 13.42 -30.20 -42.45
C ASP A 759 13.60 -30.13 -43.98
N PRO A 760 14.80 -30.48 -44.52
CA PRO A 760 15.03 -30.55 -45.96
C PRO A 760 14.19 -31.61 -46.70
N ALA A 761 13.60 -32.57 -45.98
CA ALA A 761 12.86 -33.69 -46.56
C ALA A 761 11.34 -33.45 -46.64
N VAL A 762 10.84 -32.31 -46.16
CA VAL A 762 9.39 -32.02 -46.13
C VAL A 762 8.77 -32.06 -47.54
N PRO A 763 7.67 -32.80 -47.73
CA PRO A 763 6.93 -32.77 -48.99
C PRO A 763 6.30 -31.39 -49.22
N PRO A 764 6.40 -30.81 -50.44
CA PRO A 764 5.76 -29.53 -50.79
C PRO A 764 4.26 -29.47 -50.43
N ALA A 765 3.54 -30.58 -50.62
CA ALA A 765 2.12 -30.66 -50.31
C ALA A 765 1.83 -30.56 -48.79
N ALA A 766 2.73 -31.07 -47.94
CA ALA A 766 2.58 -31.03 -46.49
C ALA A 766 2.76 -29.60 -45.97
N LEU A 767 3.82 -28.91 -46.42
CA LEU A 767 4.03 -27.49 -46.10
C LEU A 767 2.85 -26.63 -46.55
N ARG A 768 2.36 -26.85 -47.78
CA ARG A 768 1.19 -26.13 -48.30
C ARG A 768 -0.05 -26.37 -47.44
N ALA A 769 -0.32 -27.63 -47.09
CA ALA A 769 -1.47 -27.96 -46.25
C ALA A 769 -1.36 -27.30 -44.85
N GLU A 770 -0.15 -27.28 -44.28
CA GLU A 770 0.08 -26.70 -42.95
C GLU A 770 -0.13 -25.18 -42.94
N VAL A 771 0.48 -24.45 -43.87
CA VAL A 771 0.36 -22.98 -43.93
C VAL A 771 -1.11 -22.54 -44.01
N PHE A 772 -1.93 -23.23 -44.81
CA PHE A 772 -3.35 -22.93 -44.99
C PHE A 772 -4.30 -23.62 -44.01
N ALA A 773 -3.80 -24.42 -43.07
CA ALA A 773 -4.64 -25.07 -42.05
C ALA A 773 -5.30 -24.04 -41.12
N ALA A 774 -6.49 -24.34 -40.62
CA ALA A 774 -7.19 -23.46 -39.67
C ALA A 774 -6.62 -23.54 -38.23
N GLU A 775 -5.86 -24.59 -37.93
CA GLU A 775 -5.20 -24.81 -36.65
C GLU A 775 -4.00 -23.85 -36.50
N HIS A 776 -3.75 -23.32 -35.31
CA HIS A 776 -2.64 -22.41 -35.00
C HIS A 776 -1.75 -23.01 -33.91
N GLY A 777 -0.56 -22.46 -33.73
CA GLY A 777 0.47 -22.96 -32.82
C GLY A 777 1.77 -23.36 -33.53
N LEU A 778 2.55 -24.22 -32.89
CA LEU A 778 3.83 -24.73 -33.40
C LEU A 778 3.67 -26.13 -34.00
N PHE A 779 4.12 -26.28 -35.24
CA PHE A 779 4.15 -27.55 -35.97
C PHE A 779 5.54 -27.82 -36.54
N LEU A 780 6.06 -29.02 -36.29
CA LEU A 780 7.32 -29.48 -36.88
C LEU A 780 7.01 -30.48 -37.98
N LEU A 781 7.54 -30.23 -39.18
CA LEU A 781 7.45 -31.13 -40.32
C LEU A 781 8.81 -31.79 -40.53
N ARG A 782 8.89 -33.10 -40.26
CA ARG A 782 10.09 -33.94 -40.39
C ARG A 782 9.82 -35.03 -41.41
N GLY A 783 10.15 -34.80 -42.68
CA GLY A 783 9.71 -35.63 -43.79
C GLY A 783 8.17 -35.70 -43.86
N GLU A 784 7.58 -36.90 -43.78
CA GLU A 784 6.12 -37.09 -43.75
C GLU A 784 5.51 -36.95 -42.34
N ARG A 785 6.34 -36.86 -41.29
CA ARG A 785 5.87 -36.74 -39.91
C ARG A 785 5.47 -35.30 -39.63
N ARG A 786 4.30 -35.13 -39.01
CA ARG A 786 3.82 -33.87 -38.44
C ARG A 786 3.81 -34.01 -36.93
N LEU A 787 4.60 -33.18 -36.26
CA LEU A 787 4.67 -33.14 -34.80
C LEU A 787 4.05 -31.85 -34.29
N ARG A 788 3.40 -31.92 -33.13
CA ARG A 788 2.87 -30.75 -32.42
C ARG A 788 3.43 -30.71 -31.01
N GLU A 789 3.70 -29.50 -30.53
CA GLU A 789 4.03 -29.22 -29.14
C GLU A 789 2.85 -29.57 -28.22
N VAL A 790 3.05 -30.39 -27.19
CA VAL A 790 2.03 -30.78 -26.20
C VAL A 790 2.61 -30.61 -24.80
N PHE A 791 1.88 -29.94 -23.91
CA PHE A 791 2.23 -29.83 -22.50
C PHE A 791 1.82 -31.10 -21.76
N VAL A 792 2.79 -31.78 -21.15
CA VAL A 792 2.61 -33.10 -20.55
C VAL A 792 2.99 -33.07 -19.07
N GLU A 793 2.41 -34.00 -18.32
CA GLU A 793 2.86 -34.32 -16.97
C GLU A 793 3.91 -35.43 -17.10
N VAL A 794 5.06 -35.26 -16.48
CA VAL A 794 6.15 -36.24 -16.55
C VAL A 794 6.37 -36.85 -15.16
N PRO A 795 6.75 -38.14 -15.07
CA PRO A 795 7.06 -38.77 -13.79
C PRO A 795 8.08 -37.95 -13.01
N GLU A 796 7.95 -37.93 -11.68
CA GLU A 796 8.90 -37.26 -10.78
C GLU A 796 10.33 -37.60 -11.19
N VAL A 797 11.20 -36.59 -11.15
CA VAL A 797 12.62 -36.79 -11.38
C VAL A 797 13.12 -37.66 -10.23
N GLU A 798 13.36 -38.94 -10.51
CA GLU A 798 14.12 -39.79 -9.60
C GLU A 798 15.46 -39.10 -9.38
N ALA A 799 15.63 -38.49 -8.20
CA ALA A 799 16.94 -38.09 -7.74
C ALA A 799 17.78 -39.37 -7.83
N GLY A 800 18.78 -39.39 -8.72
CA GLY A 800 19.75 -40.48 -8.72
C GLY A 800 20.15 -40.68 -7.27
N GLY A 801 20.02 -41.91 -6.77
CA GLY A 801 20.29 -42.19 -5.35
C GLY A 801 21.66 -41.65 -4.92
N PRO A 802 21.99 -41.64 -3.62
CA PRO A 802 23.27 -41.14 -3.11
C PRO A 802 24.55 -41.72 -3.77
N ASP A 803 24.42 -42.70 -4.66
CA ASP A 803 25.44 -43.30 -5.52
C ASP A 803 25.60 -42.65 -6.93
N GLY A 804 24.83 -41.61 -7.27
CA GLY A 804 25.04 -40.80 -8.49
C GLY A 804 26.34 -39.99 -8.42
N PRO A 805 27.01 -39.70 -9.57
CA PRO A 805 28.23 -38.90 -9.54
C PRO A 805 27.93 -37.51 -8.97
N ASP A 806 28.71 -37.08 -7.98
CA ASP A 806 28.53 -35.79 -7.33
C ASP A 806 28.90 -34.67 -8.31
N TYR A 807 27.94 -33.79 -8.63
CA TYR A 807 28.17 -32.67 -9.56
C TYR A 807 28.93 -31.52 -8.89
N LEU A 808 28.98 -31.50 -7.55
CA LEU A 808 29.81 -30.60 -6.75
C LEU A 808 31.08 -31.32 -6.27
N LYS A 809 32.23 -30.98 -6.83
CA LYS A 809 33.52 -31.60 -6.54
C LYS A 809 34.30 -30.75 -5.53
N PRO A 810 34.92 -31.33 -4.49
CA PRO A 810 35.86 -30.61 -3.64
C PRO A 810 36.96 -29.93 -4.47
N GLY A 811 37.20 -28.65 -4.23
CA GLY A 811 38.09 -27.78 -4.98
C GLY A 811 37.60 -27.34 -6.37
N GLY A 812 36.37 -27.69 -6.75
CA GLY A 812 35.81 -27.36 -8.07
C GLY A 812 35.42 -25.89 -8.23
N THR A 813 35.42 -25.39 -9.46
CA THR A 813 35.09 -24.00 -9.80
C THR A 813 33.72 -23.89 -10.49
N TYR A 814 32.81 -23.13 -9.89
CA TYR A 814 31.42 -22.99 -10.36
C TYR A 814 31.08 -21.53 -10.70
N LEU A 815 30.72 -21.29 -11.96
CA LEU A 815 30.37 -19.95 -12.46
C LEU A 815 28.86 -19.70 -12.39
N ILE A 816 28.45 -18.66 -11.68
CA ILE A 816 27.06 -18.24 -11.55
C ILE A 816 26.90 -16.83 -12.14
N THR A 817 26.29 -16.74 -13.33
CA THR A 817 25.92 -15.42 -13.91
C THR A 817 24.66 -14.89 -13.24
N GLY A 818 24.57 -13.57 -13.06
CA GLY A 818 23.58 -13.00 -12.14
C GLY A 818 23.90 -13.34 -10.66
N GLY A 819 25.15 -13.70 -10.37
CA GLY A 819 25.54 -14.36 -9.11
C GLY A 819 25.35 -13.53 -7.85
N THR A 820 25.29 -12.20 -7.94
CA THR A 820 24.96 -11.32 -6.80
C THR A 820 23.48 -10.91 -6.76
N GLY A 821 22.66 -11.42 -7.67
CA GLY A 821 21.21 -11.28 -7.63
C GLY A 821 20.59 -12.29 -6.66
N ALA A 822 19.32 -12.11 -6.30
CA ALA A 822 18.69 -12.91 -5.26
C ALA A 822 18.72 -14.43 -5.55
N LEU A 823 18.39 -14.85 -6.78
CA LEU A 823 18.45 -16.26 -7.19
C LEU A 823 19.90 -16.77 -7.25
N GLY A 824 20.83 -15.98 -7.78
CA GLY A 824 22.24 -16.35 -7.86
C GLY A 824 22.86 -16.59 -6.47
N LEU A 825 22.53 -15.72 -5.51
CA LEU A 825 22.97 -15.87 -4.11
C LEU A 825 22.32 -17.08 -3.42
N ALA A 826 21.05 -17.35 -3.69
CA ALA A 826 20.37 -18.55 -3.16
C ALA A 826 21.01 -19.84 -3.66
N VAL A 827 21.33 -19.92 -4.96
CA VAL A 827 22.05 -21.07 -5.54
C VAL A 827 23.46 -21.18 -4.96
N ALA A 828 24.20 -20.07 -4.89
CA ALA A 828 25.54 -20.05 -4.31
C ALA A 828 25.54 -20.54 -2.85
N GLY A 829 24.56 -20.10 -2.06
CA GLY A 829 24.37 -20.54 -0.68
C GLY A 829 24.05 -22.02 -0.58
N ASN A 830 23.19 -22.54 -1.45
CA ASN A 830 22.86 -23.96 -1.52
C ASN A 830 24.08 -24.81 -1.89
N PHE A 831 24.88 -24.37 -2.88
CA PHE A 831 26.11 -25.07 -3.27
C PHE A 831 27.16 -25.06 -2.14
N ALA A 832 27.40 -23.90 -1.51
CA ALA A 832 28.33 -23.80 -0.38
C ALA A 832 27.90 -24.66 0.83
N ALA A 833 26.59 -24.77 1.07
CA ALA A 833 26.06 -25.62 2.14
C ALA A 833 26.20 -27.12 1.82
N ALA A 834 26.02 -27.51 0.55
CA ALA A 834 26.17 -28.90 0.11
C ALA A 834 27.64 -29.35 0.03
N GLN A 835 28.53 -28.48 -0.43
CA GLN A 835 29.97 -28.71 -0.50
C GLN A 835 30.71 -27.42 -0.08
N PRO A 836 31.31 -27.40 1.13
CA PRO A 836 32.06 -26.24 1.61
C PRO A 836 33.34 -25.93 0.82
N ASP A 837 34.04 -26.95 0.32
CA ASP A 837 35.31 -26.78 -0.40
C ASP A 837 35.07 -26.51 -1.89
N LEU A 838 34.56 -25.32 -2.23
CA LEU A 838 34.28 -24.90 -3.61
C LEU A 838 34.86 -23.51 -3.91
N THR A 839 35.12 -23.24 -5.19
CA THR A 839 35.28 -21.88 -5.70
C THR A 839 33.99 -21.43 -6.38
N LEU A 840 33.28 -20.46 -5.79
CA LEU A 840 32.05 -19.88 -6.31
C LEU A 840 32.36 -18.55 -7.01
N VAL A 841 32.17 -18.50 -8.32
CA VAL A 841 32.38 -17.30 -9.14
C VAL A 841 31.04 -16.61 -9.39
N LEU A 842 30.80 -15.50 -8.70
CA LEU A 842 29.59 -14.70 -8.81
C LEU A 842 29.79 -13.58 -9.84
N LEU A 843 29.32 -13.79 -11.06
CA LEU A 843 29.41 -12.81 -12.14
C LEU A 843 28.14 -11.96 -12.22
N SER A 844 28.27 -10.63 -12.12
CA SER A 844 27.14 -9.70 -12.27
C SER A 844 27.58 -8.28 -12.62
N ARG A 845 26.69 -7.47 -13.21
CA ARG A 845 26.96 -6.05 -13.51
C ARG A 845 27.28 -5.23 -12.26
N SER A 846 26.61 -5.54 -11.16
CA SER A 846 26.64 -4.73 -9.94
C SER A 846 27.90 -4.96 -9.09
N GLY A 847 28.55 -6.12 -9.24
CA GLY A 847 29.77 -6.51 -8.52
C GLY A 847 29.73 -6.26 -7.00
N VAL A 848 30.92 -6.16 -6.42
CA VAL A 848 31.16 -5.64 -5.07
C VAL A 848 32.39 -4.72 -5.09
N PRO A 849 32.48 -3.73 -4.18
CA PRO A 849 33.70 -2.93 -4.04
C PRO A 849 34.94 -3.78 -3.71
N PRO A 850 36.16 -3.28 -3.94
CA PRO A 850 37.39 -3.97 -3.56
C PRO A 850 37.38 -4.38 -2.07
N ARG A 851 37.85 -5.59 -1.75
CA ARG A 851 37.82 -6.15 -0.38
C ARG A 851 38.41 -5.22 0.69
N ALA A 852 39.46 -4.46 0.35
CA ALA A 852 40.09 -3.49 1.26
C ALA A 852 39.16 -2.32 1.69
N GLN A 853 38.05 -2.12 0.99
CA GLN A 853 37.08 -1.05 1.23
C GLN A 853 35.79 -1.56 1.88
N TRP A 854 35.68 -2.86 2.20
CA TRP A 854 34.43 -3.42 2.75
C TRP A 854 34.07 -2.88 4.13
N ASP A 855 35.08 -2.50 4.92
CA ASP A 855 34.91 -1.88 6.24
C ASP A 855 34.97 -0.35 6.17
N ASP A 856 35.09 0.24 4.97
CA ASP A 856 35.01 1.68 4.76
C ASP A 856 33.53 2.10 4.64
N PRO A 857 32.99 2.83 5.64
CA PRO A 857 31.58 3.23 5.66
C PRO A 857 31.22 4.21 4.53
N ILE A 858 32.19 4.82 3.86
CA ILE A 858 31.98 5.68 2.68
C ILE A 858 31.81 4.83 1.42
N ALA A 859 32.67 3.81 1.26
CA ALA A 859 32.64 2.93 0.08
C ALA A 859 31.51 1.89 0.17
N VAL A 860 31.17 1.44 1.37
CA VAL A 860 30.07 0.50 1.66
C VAL A 860 29.17 1.09 2.76
N PRO A 861 28.27 2.04 2.41
CA PRO A 861 27.36 2.62 3.40
C PRO A 861 26.44 1.56 3.99
N ALA A 862 26.25 1.59 5.32
CA ALA A 862 25.38 0.65 6.03
C ALA A 862 23.95 0.67 5.46
N GLY A 863 23.37 -0.50 5.25
CA GLY A 863 22.02 -0.67 4.66
C GLY A 863 21.93 -0.49 3.14
N SER A 864 23.02 -0.09 2.45
CA SER A 864 23.05 0.04 0.99
C SER A 864 22.97 -1.32 0.27
N ALA A 865 22.62 -1.30 -1.02
CA ALA A 865 22.63 -2.52 -1.85
C ALA A 865 24.04 -3.13 -1.99
N ALA A 866 25.09 -2.31 -1.91
CA ALA A 866 26.47 -2.78 -1.89
C ALA A 866 26.80 -3.49 -0.57
N ALA A 867 26.36 -2.95 0.57
CA ALA A 867 26.51 -3.59 1.88
C ALA A 867 25.85 -4.97 1.92
N LYS A 868 24.60 -5.07 1.45
CA LYS A 868 23.89 -6.36 1.37
C LYS A 868 24.65 -7.41 0.54
N ARG A 869 25.27 -7.01 -0.58
CA ARG A 869 26.08 -7.92 -1.41
C ARG A 869 27.37 -8.33 -0.71
N VAL A 870 28.05 -7.40 -0.04
CA VAL A 870 29.25 -7.68 0.75
C VAL A 870 28.93 -8.67 1.88
N ASP A 871 27.84 -8.45 2.61
CA ASP A 871 27.40 -9.34 3.69
C ASP A 871 27.05 -10.73 3.17
N ALA A 872 26.40 -10.83 2.01
CA ALA A 872 26.11 -12.12 1.38
C ALA A 872 27.40 -12.86 0.97
N VAL A 873 28.40 -12.17 0.44
CA VAL A 873 29.70 -12.77 0.11
C VAL A 873 30.41 -13.25 1.38
N ARG A 874 30.42 -12.45 2.46
CA ARG A 874 30.98 -12.87 3.76
C ARG A 874 30.28 -14.10 4.32
N ALA A 875 28.96 -14.19 4.19
CA ALA A 875 28.19 -15.35 4.63
C ALA A 875 28.55 -16.62 3.85
N LEU A 876 28.74 -16.52 2.53
CA LEU A 876 29.19 -17.64 1.69
C LEU A 876 30.62 -18.08 2.05
N GLU A 877 31.53 -17.14 2.29
CA GLU A 877 32.90 -17.45 2.74
C GLU A 877 32.93 -18.10 4.13
N ALA A 878 32.04 -17.68 5.03
CA ALA A 878 31.91 -18.28 6.36
C ALA A 878 31.45 -19.76 6.30
N SER A 879 30.78 -20.17 5.23
CA SER A 879 30.42 -21.57 4.96
C SER A 879 31.59 -22.43 4.48
N GLY A 880 32.77 -21.84 4.23
CA GLY A 880 33.99 -22.53 3.80
C GLY A 880 34.34 -22.35 2.32
N ALA A 881 33.44 -21.79 1.52
CA ALA A 881 33.66 -21.60 0.08
C ALA A 881 34.60 -20.43 -0.23
N THR A 882 35.40 -20.56 -1.28
CA THR A 882 36.16 -19.46 -1.86
C THR A 882 35.24 -18.67 -2.80
N VAL A 883 34.95 -17.41 -2.50
CA VAL A 883 34.01 -16.60 -3.29
C VAL A 883 34.75 -15.53 -4.11
N VAL A 884 34.56 -15.59 -5.43
CA VAL A 884 35.13 -14.67 -6.40
C VAL A 884 34.00 -13.87 -7.02
N VAL A 885 33.98 -12.56 -6.83
CA VAL A 885 32.97 -11.69 -7.46
C VAL A 885 33.57 -11.01 -8.68
N VAL A 886 32.94 -11.18 -9.83
CA VAL A 886 33.39 -10.59 -11.10
C VAL A 886 32.34 -9.59 -11.59
N ALA A 887 32.74 -8.32 -11.70
CA ALA A 887 31.90 -7.26 -12.23
C ALA A 887 31.92 -7.27 -13.76
N ALA A 888 30.95 -7.93 -14.39
CA ALA A 888 30.82 -8.02 -15.84
C ALA A 888 29.35 -8.19 -16.25
N ASP A 889 28.98 -7.67 -17.43
CA ASP A 889 27.70 -7.97 -18.05
C ASP A 889 27.80 -9.29 -18.82
N ALA A 890 26.97 -10.27 -18.46
CA ALA A 890 26.94 -11.55 -19.16
C ALA A 890 26.43 -11.43 -20.61
N GLY A 891 25.66 -10.38 -20.92
CA GLY A 891 25.19 -10.09 -22.27
C GLY A 891 26.21 -9.37 -23.15
N ASP A 892 27.37 -8.99 -22.61
CA ASP A 892 28.50 -8.42 -23.34
C ASP A 892 29.52 -9.53 -23.65
N PRO A 893 29.68 -9.94 -24.93
CA PRO A 893 30.57 -11.04 -25.29
C PRO A 893 32.03 -10.82 -24.92
N GLU A 894 32.54 -9.58 -25.04
CA GLU A 894 33.94 -9.26 -24.77
C GLU A 894 34.20 -9.30 -23.26
N ALA A 895 33.33 -8.67 -22.47
CA ALA A 895 33.44 -8.66 -21.01
C ALA A 895 33.30 -10.07 -20.42
N LEU A 896 32.38 -10.89 -20.97
CA LEU A 896 32.20 -12.27 -20.54
C LEU A 896 33.42 -13.14 -20.90
N ALA A 897 34.00 -12.97 -22.08
CA ALA A 897 35.22 -13.67 -22.49
C ALA A 897 36.42 -13.32 -21.61
N GLU A 898 36.58 -12.04 -21.26
CA GLU A 898 37.62 -11.58 -20.33
C GLU A 898 37.42 -12.18 -18.93
N ALA A 899 36.17 -12.18 -18.43
CA ALA A 899 35.82 -12.76 -17.14
C ALA A 899 36.13 -14.26 -17.07
N VAL A 900 35.68 -15.04 -18.06
CA VAL A 900 35.93 -16.49 -18.11
C VAL A 900 37.42 -16.79 -18.24
N THR A 901 38.15 -16.03 -19.07
CA THR A 901 39.61 -16.19 -19.22
C THR A 901 40.36 -15.91 -17.91
N THR A 902 39.93 -14.86 -17.19
CA THR A 902 40.50 -14.48 -15.89
C THR A 902 40.24 -15.56 -14.84
N VAL A 903 39.00 -16.04 -14.75
CA VAL A 903 38.62 -17.14 -13.86
C VAL A 903 39.44 -18.39 -14.16
N ARG A 904 39.58 -18.75 -15.44
CA ARG A 904 40.36 -19.92 -15.85
C ARG A 904 41.82 -19.83 -15.45
N ARG A 905 42.42 -18.64 -15.64
CA ARG A 905 43.82 -18.38 -15.29
C ARG A 905 44.06 -18.49 -13.78
N ASP A 906 43.14 -17.95 -12.98
CA ASP A 906 43.36 -17.75 -11.54
C ASP A 906 42.84 -18.92 -10.69
N HIS A 907 41.82 -19.65 -11.17
CA HIS A 907 41.11 -20.70 -10.42
C HIS A 907 41.04 -22.06 -11.14
N GLY A 908 41.61 -22.17 -12.34
CA GLY A 908 41.60 -23.41 -13.13
C GLY A 908 40.33 -23.58 -13.95
N ARG A 909 40.11 -24.79 -14.47
CA ARG A 909 38.94 -25.08 -15.33
C ARG A 909 37.62 -24.81 -14.60
N ILE A 910 36.58 -24.45 -15.35
CA ILE A 910 35.22 -24.31 -14.84
C ILE A 910 34.55 -25.68 -14.84
N ASP A 911 34.17 -26.19 -13.67
CA ASP A 911 33.54 -27.51 -13.50
C ASP A 911 32.01 -27.46 -13.65
N GLY A 912 31.36 -26.31 -13.44
CA GLY A 912 29.92 -26.17 -13.67
C GLY A 912 29.46 -24.73 -13.82
N ILE A 913 28.34 -24.53 -14.52
CA ILE A 913 27.80 -23.19 -14.81
C ILE A 913 26.32 -23.11 -14.45
N VAL A 914 25.93 -22.04 -13.76
CA VAL A 914 24.53 -21.66 -13.56
C VAL A 914 24.29 -20.30 -14.24
N HIS A 915 23.53 -20.33 -15.33
CA HIS A 915 23.16 -19.13 -16.06
C HIS A 915 21.85 -18.54 -15.53
N ALA A 916 21.93 -17.78 -14.42
CA ALA A 916 20.81 -17.09 -13.79
C ALA A 916 20.67 -15.60 -14.19
N ALA A 917 21.50 -15.10 -15.12
CA ALA A 917 21.36 -13.75 -15.63
C ALA A 917 20.05 -13.60 -16.44
N GLY A 918 19.42 -12.44 -16.29
CA GLY A 918 18.18 -12.14 -16.99
C GLY A 918 17.68 -10.74 -16.66
N LEU A 919 16.90 -10.19 -17.58
CA LEU A 919 16.08 -9.01 -17.41
C LEU A 919 14.63 -9.43 -17.65
N PRO A 920 13.65 -8.83 -16.94
CA PRO A 920 12.25 -9.11 -17.21
C PRO A 920 11.86 -8.54 -18.58
N GLY A 921 10.85 -9.14 -19.21
CA GLY A 921 10.11 -8.47 -20.28
C GLY A 921 9.41 -7.20 -19.76
N GLY A 922 8.82 -6.41 -20.65
CA GLY A 922 8.01 -5.26 -20.26
C GLY A 922 7.48 -4.47 -21.45
N SER A 923 6.24 -3.97 -21.33
CA SER A 923 5.49 -3.31 -22.41
C SER A 923 5.19 -4.24 -23.60
N THR A 924 4.03 -4.05 -24.24
CA THR A 924 3.65 -4.82 -25.44
C THR A 924 4.58 -4.50 -26.62
N VAL A 925 4.67 -5.42 -27.59
CA VAL A 925 5.47 -5.31 -28.83
C VAL A 925 5.30 -3.96 -29.51
N MET A 926 4.07 -3.42 -29.51
CA MET A 926 3.75 -2.12 -30.10
C MET A 926 4.52 -0.96 -29.47
N PHE A 927 4.73 -0.98 -28.14
CA PHE A 927 5.38 0.10 -27.39
C PHE A 927 6.82 -0.20 -26.97
N ARG A 928 7.26 -1.45 -27.13
CA ARG A 928 8.62 -1.89 -26.82
C ARG A 928 9.65 -1.12 -27.67
N GLN A 929 10.73 -0.68 -27.04
CA GLN A 929 11.87 -0.06 -27.70
C GLN A 929 12.90 -1.13 -28.09
N SER A 930 13.60 -0.94 -29.21
CA SER A 930 14.62 -1.90 -29.68
C SER A 930 15.76 -2.09 -28.69
N ALA A 931 16.20 -1.03 -28.01
CA ALA A 931 17.28 -1.15 -27.02
C ALA A 931 16.89 -2.04 -25.83
N ASP A 932 15.65 -1.95 -25.35
CA ASP A 932 15.15 -2.78 -24.26
C ASP A 932 14.95 -4.24 -24.71
N PHE A 933 14.46 -4.43 -25.93
CA PHE A 933 14.36 -5.73 -26.60
C PHE A 933 15.72 -6.43 -26.66
N ASP A 934 16.73 -5.73 -27.19
CA ASP A 934 18.09 -6.23 -27.33
C ASP A 934 18.72 -6.58 -25.98
N ALA A 935 18.48 -5.77 -24.94
CA ALA A 935 19.01 -6.02 -23.61
C ALA A 935 18.47 -7.34 -23.01
N VAL A 936 17.17 -7.62 -23.17
CA VAL A 936 16.55 -8.87 -22.69
C VAL A 936 17.08 -10.08 -23.46
N VAL A 937 17.17 -9.98 -24.80
CA VAL A 937 17.68 -11.07 -25.64
C VAL A 937 19.16 -11.35 -25.36
N ARG A 938 20.00 -10.30 -25.28
CA ARG A 938 21.44 -10.43 -24.97
C ARG A 938 21.70 -11.13 -23.65
N ALA A 939 20.95 -10.77 -22.61
CA ALA A 939 21.15 -11.28 -21.24
C ALA A 939 20.98 -12.81 -21.11
N LYS A 940 20.30 -13.45 -22.07
CA LYS A 940 20.03 -14.89 -22.09
C LYS A 940 20.58 -15.60 -23.33
N LEU A 941 20.13 -15.19 -24.52
CA LEU A 941 20.46 -15.88 -25.78
C LEU A 941 21.95 -15.73 -26.12
N HIS A 942 22.45 -14.49 -26.20
CA HIS A 942 23.86 -14.25 -26.52
C HIS A 942 24.77 -14.72 -25.38
N ALA A 943 24.39 -14.47 -24.13
CA ALA A 943 25.15 -14.92 -22.97
C ALA A 943 25.33 -16.45 -22.96
N ALA A 944 24.26 -17.23 -23.17
CA ALA A 944 24.33 -18.69 -23.21
C ALA A 944 25.18 -19.21 -24.38
N PHE A 945 25.03 -18.61 -25.57
CA PHE A 945 25.87 -18.96 -26.72
C PHE A 945 27.36 -18.73 -26.43
N VAL A 946 27.71 -17.56 -25.89
CA VAL A 946 29.10 -17.20 -25.58
C VAL A 946 29.66 -18.08 -24.46
N LEU A 947 28.87 -18.39 -23.42
CA LEU A 947 29.27 -19.33 -22.37
C LEU A 947 29.62 -20.70 -22.96
N ASP A 948 28.74 -21.29 -23.78
CA ASP A 948 29.00 -22.57 -24.45
C ASP A 948 30.31 -22.55 -25.24
N GLN A 949 30.53 -21.51 -26.07
CA GLN A 949 31.74 -21.39 -26.87
C GLN A 949 33.00 -21.29 -26.01
N LEU A 950 32.97 -20.45 -24.98
CA LEU A 950 34.14 -20.17 -24.15
C LEU A 950 34.52 -21.35 -23.27
N THR A 951 33.56 -22.14 -22.81
CA THR A 951 33.81 -23.24 -21.84
C THR A 951 33.83 -24.63 -22.48
N ARG A 952 33.72 -24.73 -23.81
CA ARG A 952 33.77 -26.00 -24.55
C ARG A 952 35.01 -26.84 -24.25
N ASP A 953 36.16 -26.17 -24.12
CA ASP A 953 37.44 -26.83 -23.82
C ASP A 953 37.57 -27.22 -22.33
N ASP A 954 36.87 -26.52 -21.43
CA ASP A 954 36.85 -26.86 -20.00
C ASP A 954 36.08 -28.16 -19.74
N ARG A 955 35.08 -28.45 -20.59
CA ARG A 955 34.14 -29.57 -20.46
C ARG A 955 33.49 -29.59 -19.07
N PRO A 956 32.69 -28.55 -18.74
CA PRO A 956 31.98 -28.52 -17.47
C PRO A 956 31.10 -29.77 -17.33
N ASP A 957 30.90 -30.22 -16.10
CA ASP A 957 30.03 -31.35 -15.80
C ASP A 957 28.57 -30.99 -16.11
N PHE A 958 28.19 -29.72 -15.91
CA PHE A 958 26.87 -29.21 -16.25
C PHE A 958 26.84 -27.72 -16.64
N ILE A 959 25.81 -27.36 -17.41
CA ILE A 959 25.37 -25.98 -17.62
C ILE A 959 23.85 -25.93 -17.36
N ALA A 960 23.46 -25.21 -16.30
CA ALA A 960 22.06 -25.01 -15.94
C ALA A 960 21.58 -23.62 -16.39
N HIS A 961 20.73 -23.58 -17.40
CA HIS A 961 20.08 -22.37 -17.87
C HIS A 961 18.81 -22.11 -17.08
N PHE A 962 18.71 -20.92 -16.47
CA PHE A 962 17.48 -20.49 -15.83
C PHE A 962 16.57 -19.92 -16.92
N SER A 963 15.70 -20.79 -17.41
CA SER A 963 14.63 -20.46 -18.34
C SER A 963 13.39 -19.98 -17.58
N SER A 964 12.24 -19.93 -18.24
CA SER A 964 10.97 -19.53 -17.62
C SER A 964 9.80 -20.21 -18.28
N VAL A 965 8.75 -20.47 -17.49
CA VAL A 965 7.42 -20.86 -17.99
C VAL A 965 6.91 -20.00 -19.16
N ALA A 966 7.36 -18.74 -19.25
CA ALA A 966 7.02 -17.84 -20.36
C ALA A 966 7.46 -18.37 -21.74
N SER A 967 8.37 -19.33 -21.83
CA SER A 967 8.71 -19.99 -23.10
C SER A 967 7.53 -20.82 -23.65
N VAL A 968 6.69 -21.36 -22.77
CA VAL A 968 5.51 -22.15 -23.12
C VAL A 968 4.23 -21.33 -23.02
N PHE A 969 4.06 -20.63 -21.89
CA PHE A 969 2.87 -19.86 -21.53
C PHE A 969 3.19 -18.38 -21.30
N PRO A 970 3.56 -17.62 -22.35
CA PRO A 970 3.90 -16.21 -22.19
C PRO A 970 2.69 -15.31 -21.93
N ALA A 971 2.86 -14.32 -21.07
CA ALA A 971 1.92 -13.23 -20.90
C ALA A 971 2.15 -12.10 -21.93
N PRO A 972 1.13 -11.25 -22.20
CA PRO A 972 1.34 -9.99 -22.91
C PRO A 972 2.49 -9.18 -22.31
N GLY A 973 3.34 -8.59 -23.16
CA GLY A 973 4.51 -7.81 -22.78
C GLY A 973 5.78 -8.63 -22.55
N GLN A 974 5.77 -9.93 -22.85
CA GLN A 974 6.92 -10.83 -22.64
C GLN A 974 7.55 -11.36 -23.94
N ALA A 975 7.36 -10.71 -25.09
CA ALA A 975 7.76 -11.25 -26.39
C ALA A 975 9.26 -11.54 -26.53
N ASP A 976 10.13 -10.60 -26.11
CA ASP A 976 11.59 -10.78 -26.06
C ASP A 976 12.03 -11.79 -25.01
N TYR A 977 11.41 -11.74 -23.82
CA TYR A 977 11.70 -12.65 -22.73
C TYR A 977 11.35 -14.10 -23.10
N ALA A 978 10.17 -14.34 -23.70
CA ALA A 978 9.75 -15.63 -24.20
C ALA A 978 10.68 -16.13 -25.31
N ALA A 979 11.06 -15.27 -26.25
CA ALA A 979 12.02 -15.59 -27.31
C ALA A 979 13.36 -16.08 -26.75
N ALA A 980 13.93 -15.33 -25.80
CA ALA A 980 15.24 -15.63 -25.24
C ALA A 980 15.24 -16.91 -24.39
N ASN A 981 14.16 -17.18 -23.64
CA ASN A 981 14.03 -18.41 -22.87
C ASN A 981 13.75 -19.64 -23.77
N TYR A 982 12.94 -19.49 -24.83
CA TYR A 982 12.68 -20.60 -25.77
C TYR A 982 13.95 -21.06 -26.51
N TYR A 983 14.91 -20.15 -26.72
CA TYR A 983 16.25 -20.49 -27.18
C TYR A 983 17.00 -21.38 -26.18
N LEU A 984 17.00 -21.03 -24.89
CA LEU A 984 17.68 -21.81 -23.84
C LEU A 984 17.13 -23.24 -23.78
N ASP A 985 15.81 -23.38 -23.88
CA ASP A 985 15.12 -24.67 -23.88
C ASP A 985 15.57 -25.56 -25.04
N ASN A 986 15.67 -24.99 -26.25
CA ASN A 986 16.09 -25.71 -27.45
C ASN A 986 17.59 -25.97 -27.48
N LEU A 987 18.41 -25.06 -26.96
CA LEU A 987 19.85 -25.25 -26.82
C LEU A 987 20.15 -26.45 -25.92
N ALA A 988 19.49 -26.54 -24.76
CA ALA A 988 19.67 -27.65 -23.83
C ALA A 988 19.24 -28.99 -24.45
N ARG A 989 18.09 -29.04 -25.13
CA ARG A 989 17.60 -30.23 -25.85
C ARG A 989 18.54 -30.67 -26.97
N ALA A 990 19.08 -29.73 -27.75
CA ALA A 990 19.99 -30.02 -28.85
C ALA A 990 21.34 -30.58 -28.38
N GLN A 991 21.77 -30.22 -27.16
CA GLN A 991 23.00 -30.71 -26.56
C GLN A 991 22.81 -31.95 -25.66
N ALA A 992 21.58 -32.45 -25.55
CA ALA A 992 21.27 -33.64 -24.75
C ALA A 992 22.11 -34.85 -25.20
N GLY A 993 22.55 -35.65 -24.23
CA GLY A 993 23.43 -36.81 -24.49
C GLY A 993 24.89 -36.46 -24.83
N GLY A 994 25.25 -35.17 -24.80
CA GLY A 994 26.63 -34.70 -24.93
C GLY A 994 27.50 -34.99 -23.70
N PRO A 995 28.81 -34.62 -23.75
CA PRO A 995 29.74 -34.82 -22.64
C PRO A 995 29.51 -33.87 -21.46
N CYS A 996 28.78 -32.77 -21.66
CA CYS A 996 28.34 -31.83 -20.63
C CYS A 996 26.83 -31.98 -20.44
N HIS A 997 26.36 -32.03 -19.19
CA HIS A 997 24.94 -32.04 -18.90
C HIS A 997 24.34 -30.63 -19.01
N VAL A 998 23.72 -30.32 -20.15
CA VAL A 998 23.06 -29.02 -20.35
C VAL A 998 21.56 -29.17 -20.07
N ILE A 999 21.06 -28.35 -19.13
CA ILE A 999 19.68 -28.39 -18.69
C ILE A 999 19.06 -26.99 -18.68
N ALA A 1000 17.85 -26.86 -19.24
CA ALA A 1000 17.01 -25.67 -19.07
C ALA A 1000 15.94 -25.91 -17.99
N LEU A 1001 15.81 -24.96 -17.07
CA LEU A 1001 14.82 -25.00 -15.98
C LEU A 1001 13.79 -23.88 -16.19
N ASP A 1002 12.57 -24.26 -16.56
CA ASP A 1002 11.49 -23.31 -16.86
C ASP A 1002 10.79 -22.93 -15.56
N TRP A 1003 11.32 -21.91 -14.89
CA TRP A 1003 10.82 -21.46 -13.59
C TRP A 1003 9.46 -20.78 -13.69
N VAL A 1004 8.55 -21.17 -12.79
CA VAL A 1004 7.40 -20.35 -12.39
C VAL A 1004 7.84 -19.24 -11.42
N ALA A 1005 6.91 -18.37 -11.01
CA ALA A 1005 7.22 -17.27 -10.09
C ALA A 1005 7.77 -17.80 -8.75
N TRP A 1006 8.84 -17.19 -8.24
CA TRP A 1006 9.38 -17.48 -6.91
C TRP A 1006 8.68 -16.63 -5.86
N LYS A 1007 8.34 -17.23 -4.71
CA LYS A 1007 7.48 -16.61 -3.70
C LYS A 1007 8.18 -15.53 -2.86
N GLU A 1008 9.45 -15.74 -2.54
CA GLU A 1008 10.19 -14.98 -1.52
C GLU A 1008 11.29 -14.09 -2.09
N ILE A 1009 11.83 -14.44 -3.27
CA ILE A 1009 13.01 -13.79 -3.84
C ILE A 1009 12.93 -13.66 -5.37
N GLY A 1010 13.79 -12.80 -5.93
CA GLY A 1010 13.95 -12.64 -7.37
C GLY A 1010 12.96 -11.66 -8.00
N MET A 1011 12.97 -11.59 -9.33
CA MET A 1011 12.22 -10.57 -10.09
C MET A 1011 10.71 -10.59 -9.79
N ALA A 1012 10.12 -11.76 -9.51
CA ALA A 1012 8.70 -11.83 -9.18
C ALA A 1012 8.33 -11.02 -7.93
N VAL A 1013 9.21 -10.93 -6.93
CA VAL A 1013 8.98 -10.12 -5.73
C VAL A 1013 9.23 -8.64 -6.02
N ASP A 1014 10.31 -8.33 -6.73
CA ASP A 1014 10.67 -6.94 -7.08
C ASP A 1014 9.56 -6.24 -7.88
N PHE A 1015 8.79 -6.99 -8.68
CA PHE A 1015 7.67 -6.50 -9.49
C PHE A 1015 6.28 -6.83 -8.93
N GLY A 1016 6.16 -7.46 -7.75
CA GLY A 1016 4.88 -7.76 -7.10
C GLY A 1016 4.03 -8.83 -7.80
N THR A 1017 4.65 -9.77 -8.52
CA THR A 1017 4.01 -10.86 -9.26
C THR A 1017 4.33 -12.24 -8.66
N ASN A 1018 4.53 -12.32 -7.35
CA ASN A 1018 4.93 -13.53 -6.62
C ASN A 1018 3.75 -14.36 -6.05
N GLY A 1019 2.54 -14.12 -6.54
CA GLY A 1019 1.33 -14.86 -6.18
C GLY A 1019 1.07 -16.06 -7.10
N ASP A 1020 0.14 -16.93 -6.69
CA ASP A 1020 -0.30 -18.07 -7.49
C ASP A 1020 -1.06 -17.58 -8.74
N THR A 1021 -0.83 -18.26 -9.86
CA THR A 1021 -1.52 -18.00 -11.15
C THR A 1021 -2.13 -19.30 -11.67
N MET A 1022 -1.99 -19.60 -12.96
CA MET A 1022 -2.19 -20.97 -13.49
C MET A 1022 -1.21 -21.95 -12.84
N PHE A 1023 -0.10 -21.45 -12.29
CA PHE A 1023 0.91 -22.23 -11.57
C PHE A 1023 1.05 -21.71 -10.15
N LYS A 1024 1.34 -22.60 -9.19
CA LYS A 1024 1.66 -22.21 -7.81
C LYS A 1024 3.00 -21.48 -7.77
N ALA A 1025 3.09 -20.38 -7.02
CA ALA A 1025 4.35 -19.70 -6.78
C ALA A 1025 5.27 -20.57 -5.91
N LEU A 1026 6.54 -20.68 -6.31
CA LEU A 1026 7.49 -21.64 -5.77
C LEU A 1026 8.22 -21.08 -4.54
N PRO A 1027 8.16 -21.73 -3.37
CA PRO A 1027 9.02 -21.39 -2.25
C PRO A 1027 10.50 -21.59 -2.60
N THR A 1028 11.39 -20.78 -2.01
CA THR A 1028 12.83 -20.81 -2.36
C THR A 1028 13.46 -22.17 -2.15
N SER A 1029 13.13 -22.83 -1.03
CA SER A 1029 13.64 -24.16 -0.68
C SER A 1029 13.22 -25.23 -1.69
N VAL A 1030 11.98 -25.19 -2.17
CA VAL A 1030 11.48 -26.12 -3.19
C VAL A 1030 12.18 -25.87 -4.52
N GLY A 1031 12.35 -24.61 -4.92
CA GLY A 1031 13.07 -24.25 -6.14
C GLY A 1031 14.52 -24.76 -6.16
N LEU A 1032 15.23 -24.63 -5.04
CA LEU A 1032 16.58 -25.19 -4.91
C LEU A 1032 16.59 -26.72 -4.97
N GLY A 1033 15.57 -27.40 -4.43
CA GLY A 1033 15.40 -28.84 -4.57
C GLY A 1033 15.18 -29.30 -6.02
N VAL A 1034 14.39 -28.55 -6.80
CA VAL A 1034 14.18 -28.84 -8.23
C VAL A 1034 15.48 -28.66 -9.02
N LEU A 1035 16.28 -27.64 -8.71
CA LEU A 1035 17.60 -27.45 -9.32
C LEU A 1035 18.51 -28.65 -9.04
N ASP A 1036 18.63 -29.10 -7.78
CA ASP A 1036 19.45 -30.27 -7.43
C ASP A 1036 18.98 -31.54 -8.16
N ALA A 1037 17.67 -31.80 -8.17
CA ALA A 1037 17.09 -32.93 -8.89
C ALA A 1037 17.39 -32.87 -10.40
N GLY A 1038 17.26 -31.70 -11.02
CA GLY A 1038 17.57 -31.48 -12.43
C GLY A 1038 19.05 -31.74 -12.76
N LEU A 1039 19.95 -31.25 -11.92
CA LEU A 1039 21.40 -31.45 -12.09
C LEU A 1039 21.83 -32.91 -11.91
N ARG A 1040 21.13 -33.69 -11.07
CA ARG A 1040 21.37 -35.13 -10.89
C ARG A 1040 20.67 -36.00 -11.93
N SER A 1041 19.74 -35.43 -12.69
CA SER A 1041 19.02 -36.14 -13.74
C SER A 1041 19.82 -36.19 -15.05
N LYS A 1042 19.27 -36.89 -16.06
CA LYS A 1042 19.75 -36.83 -17.46
C LYS A 1042 18.84 -36.02 -18.36
N ARG A 1043 17.90 -35.26 -17.80
CA ARG A 1043 16.92 -34.51 -18.58
C ARG A 1043 17.53 -33.23 -19.10
N SER A 1044 17.30 -32.94 -20.38
CA SER A 1044 17.74 -31.69 -20.99
C SER A 1044 16.86 -30.49 -20.62
N ARG A 1045 15.65 -30.74 -20.10
CA ARG A 1045 14.70 -29.71 -19.70
C ARG A 1045 13.82 -30.16 -18.54
N LEU A 1046 13.40 -29.18 -17.72
CA LEU A 1046 12.42 -29.37 -16.66
C LEU A 1046 11.54 -28.15 -16.51
N PHE A 1047 10.23 -28.37 -16.48
CA PHE A 1047 9.29 -27.34 -16.06
C PHE A 1047 9.20 -27.29 -14.53
N ALA A 1048 9.71 -26.21 -13.95
CA ALA A 1048 9.90 -26.08 -12.51
C ALA A 1048 8.71 -25.34 -11.88
N GLY A 1049 7.62 -26.06 -11.68
CA GLY A 1049 6.41 -25.58 -11.00
C GLY A 1049 5.22 -26.51 -11.15
N GLU A 1050 4.25 -26.35 -10.26
CA GLU A 1050 3.02 -27.14 -10.25
C GLU A 1050 1.86 -26.34 -10.84
N LEU A 1051 1.02 -27.00 -11.63
CA LEU A 1051 -0.26 -26.45 -12.03
C LEU A 1051 -1.15 -26.20 -10.80
N ASN A 1052 -1.70 -24.99 -10.70
CA ASN A 1052 -2.66 -24.65 -9.68
C ASN A 1052 -4.06 -25.10 -10.11
N TYR A 1053 -4.28 -26.41 -10.12
CA TYR A 1053 -5.53 -27.01 -10.60
C TYR A 1053 -6.78 -26.45 -9.91
N ARG A 1054 -6.66 -26.02 -8.65
CA ARG A 1054 -7.77 -25.47 -7.85
C ARG A 1054 -7.92 -23.95 -7.98
N GLY A 1055 -6.96 -23.28 -8.62
CA GLY A 1055 -6.93 -21.83 -8.80
C GLY A 1055 -7.94 -21.34 -9.81
N GLU A 1056 -8.42 -20.11 -9.63
CA GLU A 1056 -9.44 -19.50 -10.48
C GLU A 1056 -8.97 -19.30 -11.93
N LEU A 1057 -7.66 -19.19 -12.15
CA LEU A 1057 -7.05 -18.93 -13.46
C LEU A 1057 -6.74 -20.19 -14.27
N ILE A 1058 -6.97 -21.40 -13.75
CA ILE A 1058 -6.58 -22.65 -14.43
C ILE A 1058 -7.19 -22.80 -15.83
N HIS A 1059 -8.39 -22.25 -16.04
CA HIS A 1059 -9.10 -22.25 -17.33
C HIS A 1059 -8.34 -21.51 -18.44
N LEU A 1060 -7.44 -20.58 -18.10
CA LEU A 1060 -6.65 -19.82 -19.07
C LEU A 1060 -5.65 -20.69 -19.83
N LEU A 1061 -5.29 -21.88 -19.35
CA LEU A 1061 -4.43 -22.81 -20.10
C LEU A 1061 -4.99 -23.12 -21.49
N ARG A 1062 -6.31 -23.26 -21.62
CA ARG A 1062 -7.00 -23.53 -22.90
C ARG A 1062 -6.96 -22.35 -23.87
N SER A 1063 -6.54 -21.15 -23.42
CA SER A 1063 -6.38 -19.97 -24.27
C SER A 1063 -5.05 -19.94 -25.03
N TYR A 1064 -4.12 -20.83 -24.70
CA TYR A 1064 -2.81 -20.92 -25.35
C TYR A 1064 -2.86 -21.92 -26.51
N ASP A 1065 -2.08 -21.68 -27.56
CA ASP A 1065 -1.97 -22.57 -28.73
C ASP A 1065 -1.12 -23.83 -28.46
N VAL A 1066 -0.96 -24.21 -27.19
CA VAL A 1066 -0.25 -25.40 -26.70
C VAL A 1066 -1.27 -26.35 -26.08
N PRO A 1067 -1.61 -27.46 -26.75
CA PRO A 1067 -2.50 -28.49 -26.21
C PRO A 1067 -1.98 -29.11 -24.92
N LEU A 1068 -2.90 -29.53 -24.07
CA LEU A 1068 -2.63 -30.28 -22.84
C LEU A 1068 -2.70 -31.79 -23.12
N SER A 1069 -1.92 -32.58 -22.39
CA SER A 1069 -2.07 -34.04 -22.39
C SER A 1069 -3.47 -34.45 -21.88
N ALA A 1070 -3.92 -35.64 -22.25
CA ALA A 1070 -5.23 -36.14 -21.83
C ALA A 1070 -5.39 -36.19 -20.30
N ASP A 1071 -4.31 -36.47 -19.57
CA ASP A 1071 -4.32 -36.53 -18.10
C ASP A 1071 -4.50 -35.15 -17.48
N ILE A 1072 -3.77 -34.14 -17.98
CA ILE A 1072 -3.92 -32.74 -17.52
C ILE A 1072 -5.31 -32.23 -17.88
N GLU A 1073 -5.78 -32.48 -19.10
CA GLU A 1073 -7.11 -32.06 -19.56
C GLU A 1073 -8.22 -32.64 -18.67
N ALA A 1074 -8.12 -33.93 -18.30
CA ALA A 1074 -9.07 -34.58 -17.41
C ALA A 1074 -9.05 -33.99 -15.99
N LYS A 1075 -7.86 -33.65 -15.45
CA LYS A 1075 -7.71 -32.99 -14.15
C LYS A 1075 -8.28 -31.57 -14.16
N VAL A 1076 -8.00 -30.79 -15.22
CA VAL A 1076 -8.56 -29.44 -15.41
C VAL A 1076 -10.08 -29.51 -15.52
N GLU A 1077 -10.64 -30.45 -16.29
CA GLU A 1077 -12.10 -30.59 -16.41
C GLU A 1077 -12.76 -31.02 -15.08
N LEU A 1078 -12.12 -31.94 -14.34
CA LEU A 1078 -12.59 -32.35 -13.02
C LEU A 1078 -12.63 -31.17 -12.05
N GLU A 1079 -11.57 -30.37 -12.03
CA GLU A 1079 -11.44 -29.23 -11.13
C GLU A 1079 -12.29 -28.03 -11.57
N MET A 1080 -12.60 -27.89 -12.86
CA MET A 1080 -13.64 -26.98 -13.33
C MET A 1080 -15.03 -27.38 -12.85
N LYS A 1081 -15.37 -28.68 -12.90
CA LYS A 1081 -16.63 -29.18 -12.30
C LYS A 1081 -16.63 -29.02 -10.79
N ALA A 1082 -15.49 -29.24 -10.13
CA ALA A 1082 -15.34 -28.99 -8.71
C ALA A 1082 -15.37 -27.49 -8.38
N LEU A 1083 -14.93 -26.60 -9.27
CA LEU A 1083 -15.05 -25.16 -9.13
C LEU A 1083 -16.50 -24.73 -9.27
N GLU A 1084 -17.24 -25.24 -10.27
CA GLU A 1084 -18.68 -25.06 -10.37
C GLU A 1084 -19.39 -25.54 -9.09
N GLN A 1085 -19.01 -26.72 -8.58
CA GLN A 1085 -19.53 -27.23 -7.33
C GLN A 1085 -19.13 -26.35 -6.13
N ARG A 1086 -17.88 -25.87 -6.05
CA ARG A 1086 -17.41 -24.94 -5.01
C ARG A 1086 -18.12 -23.60 -5.09
N LEU A 1087 -18.46 -23.11 -6.29
CA LEU A 1087 -19.25 -21.91 -6.48
C LEU A 1087 -20.71 -22.14 -6.02
N VAL A 1088 -21.26 -23.33 -6.26
CA VAL A 1088 -22.55 -23.74 -5.69
C VAL A 1088 -22.48 -23.82 -4.17
N GLU A 1089 -21.46 -24.46 -3.61
CA GLU A 1089 -21.23 -24.56 -2.15
C GLU A 1089 -20.95 -23.18 -1.52
N ALA A 1090 -20.24 -22.29 -2.21
CA ALA A 1090 -19.99 -20.92 -1.78
C ALA A 1090 -21.28 -20.09 -1.84
N ALA A 1091 -22.12 -20.28 -2.85
CA ALA A 1091 -23.46 -19.70 -2.92
C ALA A 1091 -24.35 -20.22 -1.78
N GLU A 1092 -24.33 -21.52 -1.49
CA GLU A 1092 -25.02 -22.12 -0.35
C GLU A 1092 -24.50 -21.59 0.99
N LYS A 1093 -23.17 -21.45 1.14
CA LYS A 1093 -22.55 -20.87 2.33
C LYS A 1093 -22.92 -19.39 2.50
N THR A 1094 -22.99 -18.64 1.40
CA THR A 1094 -23.43 -17.23 1.40
C THR A 1094 -24.89 -17.14 1.83
N ARG A 1095 -25.77 -17.97 1.26
CA ARG A 1095 -27.19 -18.08 1.68
C ARG A 1095 -27.33 -18.47 3.14
N ALA A 1096 -26.57 -19.46 3.61
CA ALA A 1096 -26.57 -19.88 5.00
C ALA A 1096 -26.05 -18.78 5.93
N GLY A 1097 -25.02 -18.05 5.51
CA GLY A 1097 -24.47 -16.91 6.23
C GLY A 1097 -25.49 -15.77 6.38
N VAL A 1098 -26.17 -15.41 5.29
CA VAL A 1098 -27.26 -14.41 5.31
C VAL A 1098 -28.42 -14.89 6.17
N ALA A 1099 -28.87 -16.14 6.02
CA ALA A 1099 -29.97 -16.69 6.80
C ALA A 1099 -29.68 -16.75 8.31
N ALA A 1100 -28.41 -16.85 8.71
CA ALA A 1100 -27.98 -16.82 10.10
C ALA A 1100 -27.97 -15.41 10.72
N VAL A 1101 -28.03 -14.35 9.91
CA VAL A 1101 -28.06 -12.97 10.38
C VAL A 1101 -29.43 -12.66 10.97
N SER A 1102 -29.45 -12.17 12.20
CA SER A 1102 -30.66 -11.71 12.87
C SER A 1102 -30.76 -10.20 12.71
N VAL A 1103 -31.89 -9.72 12.15
CA VAL A 1103 -32.19 -8.30 12.02
C VAL A 1103 -33.68 -8.06 12.24
N ALA A 1104 -34.03 -7.03 12.99
CA ALA A 1104 -35.41 -6.57 13.14
C ALA A 1104 -35.73 -5.46 12.13
N LEU A 1105 -36.95 -5.45 11.60
CA LEU A 1105 -37.41 -4.43 10.66
C LEU A 1105 -38.35 -3.41 11.32
N GLU A 1106 -38.11 -2.12 11.05
CA GLU A 1106 -38.99 -1.00 11.39
C GLU A 1106 -39.41 -0.20 10.14
N GLY A 1107 -40.16 0.88 10.30
CA GLY A 1107 -40.62 1.75 9.20
C GLY A 1107 -42.12 1.62 8.87
N ARG A 1108 -42.76 0.50 9.21
CA ARG A 1108 -44.22 0.31 9.02
C ARG A 1108 -44.99 0.19 10.35
N PRO A 1109 -46.10 0.94 10.55
CA PRO A 1109 -46.89 0.90 11.79
C PRO A 1109 -47.57 -0.44 12.10
N ASP A 1110 -47.82 -1.27 11.09
CA ASP A 1110 -48.47 -2.58 11.22
C ASP A 1110 -47.48 -3.74 11.45
N GLY A 1111 -46.17 -3.48 11.28
CA GLY A 1111 -45.10 -4.46 11.48
C GLY A 1111 -45.11 -5.62 10.48
N GLN A 1112 -45.74 -5.48 9.31
CA GLN A 1112 -45.81 -6.54 8.29
C GLN A 1112 -44.74 -6.34 7.20
N TYR A 1113 -43.91 -7.36 7.01
CA TYR A 1113 -42.82 -7.38 6.01
C TYR A 1113 -42.79 -8.72 5.27
N SER A 1114 -42.54 -8.69 3.95
CA SER A 1114 -42.42 -9.86 3.08
C SER A 1114 -41.18 -10.71 3.41
N GLU A 1115 -41.12 -11.94 2.88
CA GLU A 1115 -39.93 -12.78 3.05
C GLU A 1115 -38.72 -12.21 2.28
N VAL A 1116 -38.95 -11.60 1.12
CA VAL A 1116 -37.89 -10.94 0.33
C VAL A 1116 -37.36 -9.71 1.06
N GLU A 1117 -38.24 -8.87 1.64
CA GLU A 1117 -37.82 -7.72 2.47
C GLU A 1117 -36.94 -8.17 3.64
N ARG A 1118 -37.28 -9.27 4.31
CA ARG A 1118 -36.47 -9.82 5.41
C ARG A 1118 -35.12 -10.33 4.91
N SER A 1119 -35.07 -11.04 3.78
CA SER A 1119 -33.83 -11.55 3.18
C SER A 1119 -32.90 -10.42 2.74
N VAL A 1120 -33.44 -9.38 2.08
CA VAL A 1120 -32.69 -8.17 1.69
C VAL A 1120 -32.17 -7.45 2.93
N ALA A 1121 -32.99 -7.33 3.98
CA ALA A 1121 -32.55 -6.77 5.25
C ALA A 1121 -31.41 -7.58 5.88
N GLN A 1122 -31.44 -8.91 5.81
CA GLN A 1122 -30.34 -9.76 6.29
C GLN A 1122 -29.06 -9.56 5.47
N CYS A 1123 -29.17 -9.39 4.14
CA CYS A 1123 -28.02 -9.07 3.28
C CYS A 1123 -27.37 -7.73 3.68
N LEU A 1124 -28.18 -6.69 3.89
CA LEU A 1124 -27.71 -5.38 4.32
C LEU A 1124 -27.17 -5.41 5.76
N ALA A 1125 -27.81 -6.14 6.67
CA ALA A 1125 -27.33 -6.31 8.04
C ALA A 1125 -25.99 -7.06 8.09
N LEU A 1126 -25.77 -8.05 7.22
CA LEU A 1126 -24.48 -8.72 7.08
C LEU A 1126 -23.39 -7.74 6.63
N ALA A 1127 -23.71 -6.88 5.65
CA ALA A 1127 -22.77 -5.92 5.09
C ALA A 1127 -22.46 -4.76 6.03
N PHE A 1128 -23.47 -4.25 6.74
CA PHE A 1128 -23.38 -3.01 7.52
C PHE A 1128 -23.28 -3.24 9.03
N GLY A 1129 -23.68 -4.41 9.53
CA GLY A 1129 -23.64 -4.77 10.95
C GLY A 1129 -24.76 -4.17 11.80
N TYR A 1130 -25.93 -3.89 11.22
CA TYR A 1130 -27.09 -3.37 11.96
C TYR A 1130 -27.96 -4.51 12.54
N ASP A 1131 -28.40 -4.34 13.78
CA ASP A 1131 -29.36 -5.25 14.44
C ASP A 1131 -30.83 -4.90 14.11
N VAL A 1132 -31.08 -3.65 13.71
CA VAL A 1132 -32.41 -3.12 13.34
C VAL A 1132 -32.26 -2.26 12.09
N LEU A 1133 -33.13 -2.44 11.10
CA LEU A 1133 -33.17 -1.65 9.86
C LEU A 1133 -34.58 -1.10 9.61
N ASP A 1134 -34.66 0.17 9.22
CA ASP A 1134 -35.90 0.76 8.70
C ASP A 1134 -36.04 0.35 7.23
N VAL A 1135 -37.19 -0.22 6.85
CA VAL A 1135 -37.46 -0.71 5.50
C VAL A 1135 -37.44 0.40 4.45
N GLU A 1136 -37.68 1.65 4.86
CA GLU A 1136 -37.68 2.84 4.00
C GLU A 1136 -36.35 3.61 4.07
N ALA A 1137 -35.34 3.11 4.79
CA ALA A 1137 -34.03 3.77 4.84
C ALA A 1137 -33.30 3.64 3.49
N ASP A 1138 -32.80 4.76 2.99
CA ASP A 1138 -31.96 4.81 1.79
C ASP A 1138 -30.59 4.16 2.06
N PHE A 1139 -30.11 3.37 1.11
CA PHE A 1139 -28.82 2.67 1.16
C PHE A 1139 -27.64 3.57 1.57
N PHE A 1140 -27.58 4.81 1.07
CA PHE A 1140 -26.51 5.75 1.42
C PHE A 1140 -26.70 6.34 2.81
N ASP A 1141 -27.94 6.56 3.25
CA ASP A 1141 -28.25 6.99 4.61
C ASP A 1141 -27.89 5.91 5.64
N LEU A 1142 -27.92 4.63 5.23
CA LEU A 1142 -27.40 3.51 6.02
C LEU A 1142 -25.87 3.45 6.06
N GLY A 1143 -25.16 4.32 5.34
CA GLY A 1143 -23.70 4.36 5.25
C GLY A 1143 -23.11 3.52 4.12
N GLY A 1144 -23.93 3.13 3.14
CA GLY A 1144 -23.47 2.44 1.94
C GLY A 1144 -22.57 3.31 1.04
N ASP A 1145 -21.64 2.68 0.33
CA ASP A 1145 -20.78 3.34 -0.66
C ASP A 1145 -20.63 2.49 -1.92
N SER A 1146 -19.93 3.00 -2.94
CA SER A 1146 -19.74 2.30 -4.22
C SER A 1146 -18.97 0.98 -4.10
N ILE A 1147 -18.12 0.81 -3.08
CA ILE A 1147 -17.37 -0.42 -2.85
C ILE A 1147 -18.28 -1.47 -2.20
N MET A 1148 -19.11 -1.05 -1.24
CA MET A 1148 -20.09 -1.91 -0.58
C MET A 1148 -21.23 -2.33 -1.51
N ALA A 1149 -21.64 -1.45 -2.42
CA ALA A 1149 -22.74 -1.70 -3.35
C ALA A 1149 -22.53 -2.98 -4.17
N ALA A 1150 -21.31 -3.23 -4.67
CA ALA A 1150 -20.98 -4.45 -5.41
C ALA A 1150 -21.13 -5.72 -4.58
N GLY A 1151 -20.66 -5.70 -3.32
CA GLY A 1151 -20.78 -6.83 -2.41
C GLY A 1151 -22.23 -7.12 -2.00
N VAL A 1152 -23.00 -6.08 -1.72
CA VAL A 1152 -24.43 -6.18 -1.37
C VAL A 1152 -25.24 -6.71 -2.54
N ALA A 1153 -25.09 -6.10 -3.73
CA ALA A 1153 -25.79 -6.54 -4.94
C ALA A 1153 -25.46 -8.01 -5.27
N GLY A 1154 -24.18 -8.40 -5.20
CA GLY A 1154 -23.76 -9.78 -5.41
C GLY A 1154 -24.36 -10.76 -4.38
N THR A 1155 -24.46 -10.36 -3.11
CA THR A 1155 -25.09 -11.17 -2.07
C THR A 1155 -26.59 -11.34 -2.31
N ILE A 1156 -27.29 -10.27 -2.71
CA ILE A 1156 -28.71 -10.30 -3.08
C ILE A 1156 -28.93 -11.23 -4.29
N ALA A 1157 -28.14 -11.06 -5.34
CA ALA A 1157 -28.19 -11.92 -6.54
C ALA A 1157 -28.03 -13.41 -6.19
N VAL A 1158 -27.04 -13.74 -5.34
CA VAL A 1158 -26.80 -15.12 -4.90
C VAL A 1158 -27.94 -15.67 -4.06
N CYS A 1159 -28.49 -14.87 -3.13
CA CYS A 1159 -29.57 -15.28 -2.25
C CYS A 1159 -30.87 -15.55 -2.99
N HIS A 1160 -31.19 -14.74 -3.99
CA HIS A 1160 -32.46 -14.80 -4.72
C HIS A 1160 -32.36 -15.50 -6.09
N GLY A 1161 -31.14 -15.82 -6.56
CA GLY A 1161 -30.94 -16.50 -7.84
C GLY A 1161 -31.30 -15.66 -9.06
N VAL A 1162 -31.20 -14.33 -8.94
CA VAL A 1162 -31.55 -13.34 -9.97
C VAL A 1162 -30.31 -12.60 -10.47
N GLY A 1163 -30.38 -12.05 -11.69
CA GLY A 1163 -29.32 -11.19 -12.23
C GLY A 1163 -29.43 -9.76 -11.68
N TYR A 1164 -29.10 -9.58 -10.39
CA TYR A 1164 -29.17 -8.29 -9.69
C TYR A 1164 -27.77 -7.68 -9.56
N ASP A 1165 -27.58 -6.43 -10.00
CA ASP A 1165 -26.28 -5.77 -10.01
C ASP A 1165 -26.27 -4.41 -9.29
N VAL A 1166 -25.13 -3.71 -9.38
CA VAL A 1166 -24.94 -2.41 -8.71
C VAL A 1166 -25.85 -1.34 -9.30
N ALA A 1167 -26.13 -1.36 -10.60
CA ALA A 1167 -27.02 -0.40 -11.22
C ALA A 1167 -28.45 -0.56 -10.68
N ASP A 1168 -28.89 -1.79 -10.46
CA ASP A 1168 -30.20 -2.09 -9.85
C ASP A 1168 -30.27 -1.55 -8.42
N LEU A 1169 -29.25 -1.82 -7.58
CA LEU A 1169 -29.16 -1.30 -6.21
C LEU A 1169 -29.11 0.24 -6.13
N LEU A 1170 -28.59 0.90 -7.17
CA LEU A 1170 -28.53 2.37 -7.20
C LEU A 1170 -29.84 3.01 -7.68
N ALA A 1171 -30.67 2.24 -8.38
CA ALA A 1171 -32.01 2.64 -8.80
C ALA A 1171 -33.02 2.47 -7.64
N ASP A 1172 -32.93 1.34 -6.93
CA ASP A 1172 -33.81 0.99 -5.81
C ASP A 1172 -33.02 1.03 -4.51
N ARG A 1173 -33.28 2.03 -3.68
CA ARG A 1173 -32.37 2.39 -2.59
C ARG A 1173 -32.88 1.99 -1.22
N THR A 1174 -34.17 1.69 -1.10
CA THR A 1174 -34.76 1.19 0.15
C THR A 1174 -34.93 -0.32 0.12
N ILE A 1175 -35.03 -0.95 1.29
CA ILE A 1175 -35.27 -2.40 1.39
C ILE A 1175 -36.57 -2.77 0.66
N ALA A 1176 -37.60 -1.93 0.76
CA ALA A 1176 -38.88 -2.14 0.09
C ALA A 1176 -38.75 -2.11 -1.44
N GLU A 1177 -38.04 -1.12 -1.99
CA GLU A 1177 -37.82 -0.98 -3.44
C GLU A 1177 -36.97 -2.14 -3.98
N ILE A 1178 -35.88 -2.48 -3.28
CA ILE A 1178 -34.98 -3.59 -3.65
C ILE A 1178 -35.75 -4.90 -3.66
N ALA A 1179 -36.55 -5.17 -2.63
CA ALA A 1179 -37.34 -6.39 -2.54
C ALA A 1179 -38.35 -6.50 -3.69
N TYR A 1180 -39.04 -5.41 -4.02
CA TYR A 1180 -39.97 -5.37 -5.15
C TYR A 1180 -39.29 -5.68 -6.48
N HIS A 1181 -38.12 -5.09 -6.75
CA HIS A 1181 -37.36 -5.36 -7.98
C HIS A 1181 -36.85 -6.81 -8.03
N VAL A 1182 -36.36 -7.35 -6.90
CA VAL A 1182 -35.95 -8.76 -6.81
C VAL A 1182 -37.11 -9.71 -7.12
N GLU A 1183 -38.32 -9.40 -6.61
CA GLU A 1183 -39.54 -10.16 -6.92
C GLU A 1183 -39.88 -10.09 -8.43
N ASP A 1184 -39.80 -8.91 -9.05
CA ASP A 1184 -40.04 -8.71 -10.50
C ASP A 1184 -39.03 -9.49 -11.37
N LEU A 1185 -37.74 -9.48 -11.00
CA LEU A 1185 -36.71 -10.25 -11.70
C LEU A 1185 -36.91 -11.76 -11.56
N ALA A 1186 -37.37 -12.22 -10.38
CA ALA A 1186 -37.65 -13.63 -10.15
C ALA A 1186 -38.85 -14.12 -10.97
N ASP A 1187 -39.91 -13.30 -11.05
CA ASP A 1187 -41.08 -13.58 -11.88
C ASP A 1187 -40.70 -13.61 -13.38
N PHE A 1188 -39.89 -12.65 -13.84
CA PHE A 1188 -39.39 -12.64 -15.22
C PHE A 1188 -38.52 -13.86 -15.55
N ALA A 1189 -37.61 -14.26 -14.65
CA ALA A 1189 -36.79 -15.45 -14.83
C ALA A 1189 -37.64 -16.73 -14.90
N ALA A 1190 -38.74 -16.80 -14.15
CA ALA A 1190 -39.70 -17.90 -14.19
C ALA A 1190 -40.56 -17.92 -15.47
N GLU A 1191 -40.83 -16.77 -16.09
CA GLU A 1191 -41.53 -16.69 -17.38
C GLU A 1191 -40.65 -17.06 -18.58
N VAL A 1192 -39.33 -16.89 -18.47
CA VAL A 1192 -38.34 -17.18 -19.53
C VAL A 1192 -37.82 -18.63 -19.49
N ALA A 1193 -37.86 -19.28 -18.33
CA ALA A 1193 -37.49 -20.69 -18.12
C ALA A 1193 -38.61 -21.67 -18.53
#